data_AF-A0AA40BZU3-F1
#
_entry.id   AF-A0AA40BZU3-F1
#
_cell.length_a   1.000
_cell.length_b   1.000
_cell.length_c   1.000
_cell.angle_alpha   90.00
_cell.angle_beta   90.00
_cell.angle_gamma   90.00
#
_symmetry.space_group_name_H-M   'P 1'
#
loop_
_entity.id
_entity.type
_entity.pdbx_description
1 polymer ?
#
loop_
_entity_poly.entity_id
_entity_poly.type
_entity_poly.pdbx_seq_one_letter_code
_entity_poly.pdbx_strand_id
1 'polypeptide(L)'
;SATTEPVDLSSTNPHSLHQAVHARRAEYVRPHRIRVKIGTWNVAACPGTDKDLASWFIDGKGIDVALGSLDISNNTVFESDDAVPGQANGSDRIHLLGGDKIGLYVLGLQEIVDLNTATQYMTRVYTTDNGPMEKWKSALESALPEGYQLVTAEQLTGMLLLMYASPEVAATISNVSTVSVGTGLLGYLGNKGAVVTRIILGETTRMVFVNSHLASGSEASYIERRIWDVGQILGRAVFQPVTFSGVSEDEGEKIGDEDFTFWFGDLNFRLDGLPGDDIRRLLMLHTRGEYDLAKKGLPREDSLEGEGVVVSKSSDDSEVADEEPAQPTNTQAPADDDSAPLPDPDEFLPDPHDDPASLQATLDSLLPHDQLKRMIRERKVFHDGWHEGPITFLPSYKYDVGTVGLFDSSEKRRAPSWCDRILFRTRRDKEEHEKKMKEEEEARKKDEEMKARGMDHAGDDDEVLFSYDPDNDGEEALGSAGLEYDDYDEGDDNDLELVVTKEGFVDRIHLDIYTSHQRISSSDHKPVISIFTLDYDAVVPDLKAKVHAEVARQLDRAENEGRPGITIVVDSNDASPSHGRQQSSGILVDLGEIRFLKRETSTLTLANTGGVPATVAFVEKPTTEEPEEPGFPPWLSTAFARPDGVGDEEAVELGREVTLEPGETVHAVLEAFVGDIPQARMLNDGQISLEEVLVLRVTDGRDHFIPIRGAWSPTCIGRSIDELIRVPDGGIRKFAQTLEQKRGQPGSIGYDLNVHCAAPKELFKLTEVIETLVERALADEQMLDECALPREPGWPFDETDWVVKDRNLRDSRVVDLVETLDQDKPLGDAFSPETNSMERLETASEVLMLFLRALTDGIVTVPLWNRIEQASLASVSGAAPKQPAEDTTEDDKTAILDILATAPNHNIAFVFLTAMLTKVISELSPMTKSEIDVIRSGDTTRAGVLGRRTLSFRRAGASPAAAALAALDKRKARERRYAEIFGKVVYRALVPDKDKDKKALEERQRAAVELFLRR
;
A
#
# COMPACT_ATOMS: atom_id res chain seq x y z
N SER A 1 3.37 -14.91 28.64
CA SER A 1 3.41 -15.84 27.48
C SER A 1 2.71 -15.15 26.33
N ALA A 2 3.45 -14.41 25.51
CA ALA A 2 2.93 -13.70 24.35
C ALA A 2 3.51 -14.39 23.11
N THR A 3 2.63 -14.98 22.31
CA THR A 3 2.95 -15.61 21.03
C THR A 3 3.46 -14.54 20.07
N THR A 4 4.76 -14.56 19.79
CA THR A 4 5.37 -13.82 18.69
C THR A 4 4.90 -14.45 17.38
N GLU A 5 3.85 -13.90 16.78
CA GLU A 5 3.55 -14.17 15.38
C GLU A 5 4.71 -13.64 14.52
N PRO A 6 5.18 -14.40 13.51
CA PRO A 6 6.18 -13.91 12.58
C PRO A 6 5.58 -12.76 11.77
N VAL A 7 6.22 -11.60 11.83
CA VAL A 7 5.87 -10.43 11.02
C VAL A 7 5.89 -10.84 9.54
N ASP A 8 4.82 -10.52 8.82
CA ASP A 8 4.72 -10.76 7.38
C ASP A 8 5.66 -9.79 6.63
N LEU A 9 6.86 -10.28 6.30
CA LEU A 9 7.95 -9.52 5.67
C LEU A 9 7.74 -9.27 4.17
N SER A 10 6.60 -9.69 3.61
CA SER A 10 6.34 -9.64 2.16
C SER A 10 5.91 -8.26 1.63
N SER A 11 5.56 -7.30 2.50
CA SER A 11 5.15 -5.96 2.06
C SER A 11 6.31 -4.96 2.08
N THR A 12 6.65 -4.42 0.91
CA THR A 12 7.68 -3.38 0.70
C THR A 12 7.22 -1.97 1.12
N ASN A 13 6.35 -1.87 2.13
CA ASN A 13 5.90 -0.58 2.65
C ASN A 13 6.95 0.00 3.61
N PRO A 14 7.20 1.32 3.60
CA PRO A 14 8.11 1.96 4.56
C PRO A 14 7.73 1.69 6.03
N HIS A 15 6.45 1.37 6.27
CA HIS A 15 5.96 0.91 7.57
C HIS A 15 6.54 -0.45 8.02
N SER A 16 6.81 -1.40 7.11
CA SER A 16 7.33 -2.72 7.48
C SER A 16 8.78 -2.65 7.91
N LEU A 17 9.61 -1.84 7.23
CA LEU A 17 10.99 -1.58 7.64
C LEU A 17 11.05 -0.85 8.97
N HIS A 18 10.27 0.22 9.14
CA HIS A 18 10.23 0.97 10.40
C HIS A 18 9.80 0.07 11.57
N GLN A 19 8.75 -0.74 11.37
CA GLN A 19 8.24 -1.67 12.37
C GLN A 19 9.26 -2.78 12.71
N ALA A 20 9.97 -3.32 11.72
CA ALA A 20 11.00 -4.33 11.93
C ALA A 20 12.25 -3.77 12.65
N VAL A 21 12.65 -2.54 12.35
CA VAL A 21 13.71 -1.84 13.10
C VAL A 21 13.23 -1.58 14.53
N HIS A 22 12.00 -1.09 14.70
CA HIS A 22 11.40 -0.85 16.01
C HIS A 22 11.27 -2.13 16.84
N ALA A 23 10.99 -3.29 16.24
CA ALA A 23 10.95 -4.57 16.95
C ALA A 23 12.30 -4.94 17.59
N ARG A 24 13.42 -4.46 17.01
CA ARG A 24 14.79 -4.69 17.51
C ARG A 24 15.31 -3.53 18.37
N ARG A 25 14.40 -2.73 18.92
CA ARG A 25 14.74 -1.50 19.65
C ARG A 25 15.62 -1.69 20.88
N ALA A 26 15.48 -2.79 21.60
CA ALA A 26 16.34 -3.12 22.74
C ALA A 26 17.84 -3.16 22.37
N GLU A 27 18.19 -3.40 21.10
CA GLU A 27 19.58 -3.45 20.67
C GLU A 27 20.24 -2.06 20.62
N TYR A 28 19.47 -1.00 20.40
CA TYR A 28 19.97 0.36 20.16
C TYR A 28 19.54 1.41 21.18
N VAL A 29 18.87 1.02 22.26
CA VAL A 29 18.48 1.90 23.37
C VAL A 29 19.38 1.68 24.59
N ARG A 30 19.75 2.74 25.31
CA ARG A 30 20.58 2.69 26.52
C ARG A 30 20.04 3.61 27.61
N PRO A 31 20.21 3.27 28.90
CA PRO A 31 19.77 4.12 30.00
C PRO A 31 20.64 5.39 30.10
N HIS A 32 19.99 6.51 30.38
CA HIS A 32 20.55 7.83 30.57
C HIS A 32 19.93 8.48 31.81
N ARG A 33 20.65 9.44 32.39
CA ARG A 33 20.19 10.22 33.54
C ARG A 33 20.31 11.69 33.21
N ILE A 34 19.25 12.46 33.45
CA ILE A 34 19.26 13.93 33.32
C ILE A 34 18.74 14.59 34.58
N ARG A 35 19.14 15.84 34.77
CA ARG A 35 18.55 16.72 35.78
C ARG A 35 17.75 17.84 35.11
N VAL A 36 16.53 18.04 35.60
CA VAL A 36 15.60 19.04 35.09
C VAL A 36 15.36 20.08 36.18
N LYS A 37 15.66 21.34 35.89
CA LYS A 37 15.37 22.46 36.80
C LYS A 37 14.16 23.22 36.31
N ILE A 38 13.14 23.31 37.14
CA ILE A 38 11.91 24.04 36.85
C ILE A 38 11.82 25.24 37.79
N GLY A 39 11.54 26.42 37.24
CA GLY A 39 11.33 27.64 38.01
C GLY A 39 10.02 28.31 37.63
N THR A 40 9.34 28.87 38.62
CA THR A 40 8.17 29.72 38.39
C THR A 40 8.29 31.05 39.14
N TRP A 41 7.92 32.15 38.47
CA TRP A 41 7.90 33.47 39.10
C TRP A 41 6.92 34.45 38.46
N ASN A 42 5.97 34.94 39.26
CA ASN A 42 5.16 36.10 38.88
C ASN A 42 5.96 37.39 39.12
N VAL A 43 6.26 38.13 38.05
CA VAL A 43 7.11 39.33 38.11
C VAL A 43 6.33 40.63 38.29
N ALA A 44 5.00 40.55 38.35
CA ALA A 44 4.06 41.66 38.59
C ALA A 44 4.34 42.92 37.75
N ALA A 45 4.83 42.72 36.51
CA ALA A 45 5.30 43.75 35.59
C ALA A 45 6.30 44.76 36.19
N CYS A 46 7.00 44.40 37.26
CA CYS A 46 7.92 45.29 37.97
C CYS A 46 9.19 45.56 37.13
N PRO A 47 9.57 46.83 36.90
CA PRO A 47 10.76 47.16 36.11
C PRO A 47 12.06 46.65 36.76
N GLY A 48 12.94 46.02 35.97
CA GLY A 48 14.27 45.59 36.40
C GLY A 48 14.33 44.21 37.05
N THR A 49 13.21 43.50 37.16
CA THR A 49 13.10 42.10 37.64
C THR A 49 13.94 41.12 36.81
N ASP A 50 14.15 41.41 35.53
CA ASP A 50 14.99 40.64 34.61
C ASP A 50 16.45 40.49 35.07
N LYS A 51 16.96 41.46 35.83
CA LYS A 51 18.35 41.45 36.32
C LYS A 51 18.60 40.46 37.44
N ASP A 52 17.53 40.03 38.13
CA ASP A 52 17.64 39.10 39.25
C ASP A 52 17.64 37.64 38.81
N LEU A 53 17.29 37.36 37.55
CA LEU A 53 17.11 36.00 37.03
C LEU A 53 18.36 35.14 37.20
N ALA A 54 19.54 35.67 36.88
CA ALA A 54 20.81 34.98 37.08
C ALA A 54 21.02 34.58 38.54
N SER A 55 20.68 35.48 39.47
CA SER A 55 20.99 35.32 40.87
C SER A 55 20.19 34.21 41.55
N TRP A 56 18.90 34.05 41.24
CA TRP A 56 18.07 33.02 41.89
C TRP A 56 17.98 31.74 41.04
N PHE A 57 17.77 31.88 39.73
CA PHE A 57 17.49 30.73 38.87
C PHE A 57 18.75 29.96 38.48
N ILE A 58 19.91 30.61 38.40
CA ILE A 58 21.19 29.94 38.10
C ILE A 58 22.05 29.81 39.37
N ASP A 59 22.39 30.92 40.03
CA ASP A 59 23.35 30.94 41.16
C ASP A 59 22.77 30.43 42.49
N GLY A 60 21.45 30.25 42.60
CA GLY A 60 20.82 29.76 43.84
C GLY A 60 20.75 30.77 44.99
N LYS A 61 21.05 32.05 44.75
CA LYS A 61 21.08 33.09 45.79
C LYS A 61 19.72 33.21 46.47
N GLY A 62 19.71 33.15 47.80
CA GLY A 62 18.50 33.36 48.60
C GLY A 62 17.76 32.09 49.05
N ILE A 63 18.35 30.91 48.85
CA ILE A 63 17.95 29.66 49.50
C ILE A 63 18.48 29.67 50.95
N ASP A 64 17.69 29.17 51.90
CA ASP A 64 18.07 29.07 53.32
C ASP A 64 18.30 27.60 53.69
N VAL A 65 19.49 27.26 54.23
CA VAL A 65 19.91 25.87 54.54
C VAL A 65 19.06 25.27 55.65
N ALA A 66 18.58 26.09 56.60
CA ALA A 66 17.81 25.61 57.75
C ALA A 66 16.35 25.24 57.41
N LEU A 67 15.86 25.62 56.22
CA LEU A 67 14.46 25.45 55.79
C LEU A 67 14.25 24.43 54.68
N GLY A 68 15.33 23.87 54.12
CA GLY A 68 15.24 22.70 53.24
C GLY A 68 15.36 21.43 54.08
N SER A 69 14.23 20.86 54.53
CA SER A 69 14.20 19.66 55.39
C SER A 69 14.55 18.34 54.66
N LEU A 70 15.48 18.38 53.71
CA LEU A 70 16.00 17.18 53.05
C LEU A 70 17.51 17.24 53.19
N ASP A 71 18.05 16.52 54.18
CA ASP A 71 19.46 16.24 54.47
C ASP A 71 20.44 16.84 53.45
N ILE A 72 20.60 18.18 53.51
CA ILE A 72 21.43 18.95 52.56
C ILE A 72 22.91 18.57 52.75
N SER A 73 23.27 18.07 53.93
CA SER A 73 24.60 17.56 54.28
C SER A 73 25.01 16.30 53.52
N ASN A 74 24.07 15.41 53.17
CA ASN A 74 24.36 14.17 52.46
C ASN A 74 24.05 14.21 50.95
N ASN A 75 23.47 15.31 50.46
CA ASN A 75 23.07 15.41 49.07
C ASN A 75 24.20 15.98 48.20
N THR A 76 24.62 15.26 47.14
CA THR A 76 25.76 15.61 46.24
C THR A 76 25.61 16.91 45.43
N VAL A 77 24.56 17.69 45.72
CA VAL A 77 24.11 18.89 44.99
C VAL A 77 24.52 20.19 45.70
N PHE A 78 25.12 20.14 46.89
CA PHE A 78 25.60 21.32 47.62
C PHE A 78 27.02 21.11 48.16
N GLU A 79 27.85 22.17 48.17
CA GLU A 79 29.11 22.21 48.93
C GLU A 79 29.05 23.39 49.91
N SER A 80 29.40 23.14 51.18
CA SER A 80 29.70 24.19 52.16
C SER A 80 31.16 24.63 52.00
N ASP A 81 31.40 25.94 52.09
CA ASP A 81 32.74 26.52 51.92
C ASP A 81 33.57 26.32 53.20
N ASP A 82 33.99 25.09 53.49
CA ASP A 82 34.90 24.77 54.59
C ASP A 82 36.09 23.93 54.10
N ALA A 83 37.11 24.61 53.55
CA ALA A 83 38.53 24.26 53.74
C ALA A 83 39.52 25.23 53.04
N VAL A 84 39.64 26.48 53.52
CA VAL A 84 40.94 27.19 53.48
C VAL A 84 41.16 27.95 54.78
N PRO A 85 42.15 27.58 55.62
CA PRO A 85 42.44 28.33 56.83
C PRO A 85 43.11 29.66 56.46
N GLY A 86 42.33 30.74 56.52
CA GLY A 86 42.86 32.10 56.58
C GLY A 86 42.35 33.06 55.52
N GLN A 87 41.05 33.39 55.54
CA GLN A 87 40.54 34.73 55.16
C GLN A 87 39.05 34.84 55.55
N ALA A 88 38.78 35.29 56.78
CA ALA A 88 37.43 35.62 57.20
C ALA A 88 37.04 37.00 56.64
N ASN A 89 36.19 37.02 55.61
CA ASN A 89 35.20 38.07 55.36
C ASN A 89 34.31 37.74 54.14
N GLY A 90 33.06 37.30 54.37
CA GLY A 90 31.95 37.54 53.42
C GLY A 90 30.96 36.39 53.16
N SER A 91 30.02 36.17 54.10
CA SER A 91 28.69 35.51 53.99
C SER A 91 28.59 34.08 53.40
N ASP A 92 27.92 33.19 54.13
CA ASP A 92 27.37 31.91 53.67
C ASP A 92 26.73 32.02 52.27
N ARG A 93 27.45 31.58 51.23
CA ARG A 93 26.93 31.48 49.87
C ARG A 93 26.91 30.01 49.51
N ILE A 94 25.73 29.42 49.57
CA ILE A 94 25.49 28.09 49.00
C ILE A 94 25.63 28.20 47.48
N HIS A 95 26.47 27.36 46.88
CA HIS A 95 26.50 27.14 45.44
C HIS A 95 25.74 25.84 45.15
N LEU A 96 24.74 25.86 44.25
CA LEU A 96 24.19 24.61 43.74
C LEU A 96 25.28 23.94 42.88
N LEU A 97 25.76 22.76 43.29
CA LEU A 97 26.63 21.92 42.46
C LEU A 97 25.86 21.45 41.23
N GLY A 98 26.12 22.13 40.12
CA GLY A 98 25.79 21.64 38.81
C GLY A 98 25.24 22.63 37.80
N GLY A 99 25.76 23.86 37.74
CA GLY A 99 25.53 24.74 36.59
C GLY A 99 25.69 23.98 35.27
N ASP A 100 26.84 23.32 35.07
CA ASP A 100 27.13 22.53 33.85
C ASP A 100 26.48 21.12 33.83
N LYS A 101 25.75 20.74 34.88
CA LYS A 101 25.21 19.38 35.07
C LYS A 101 23.67 19.34 35.02
N ILE A 102 22.98 20.47 34.77
CA ILE A 102 21.53 20.50 34.54
C ILE A 102 21.29 20.25 33.07
N GLY A 103 20.65 19.14 32.73
CA GLY A 103 20.38 18.79 31.34
C GLY A 103 19.37 19.72 30.67
N LEU A 104 18.36 20.14 31.45
CA LEU A 104 17.22 20.93 30.98
C LEU A 104 16.81 21.99 32.01
N TYR A 105 16.80 23.25 31.59
CA TYR A 105 16.25 24.38 32.35
C TYR A 105 14.88 24.76 31.78
N VAL A 106 13.88 24.87 32.65
CA VAL A 106 12.51 25.27 32.29
C VAL A 106 12.08 26.41 33.21
N LEU A 107 11.73 27.55 32.63
CA LEU A 107 11.34 28.75 33.36
C LEU A 107 9.96 29.22 32.93
N GLY A 108 9.02 29.27 33.88
CA GLY A 108 7.71 29.86 33.72
C GLY A 108 7.63 31.23 34.40
N LEU A 109 7.32 32.27 33.64
CA LEU A 109 7.06 33.60 34.19
C LEU A 109 5.60 33.99 33.99
N GLN A 110 5.06 34.78 34.92
CA GLN A 110 3.74 35.37 34.84
C GLN A 110 3.81 36.90 35.06
N GLU A 111 2.88 37.64 34.45
CA GLU A 111 2.83 39.10 34.47
C GLU A 111 4.11 39.79 33.96
N ILE A 112 4.77 39.26 32.92
CA ILE A 112 5.95 39.91 32.32
C ILE A 112 5.65 41.24 31.60
N VAL A 113 4.38 41.58 31.47
CA VAL A 113 3.88 42.82 30.86
C VAL A 113 2.84 43.49 31.74
N ASP A 114 2.87 44.82 31.79
CA ASP A 114 1.83 45.60 32.44
C ASP A 114 0.55 45.60 31.58
N LEU A 115 -0.56 45.14 32.17
CA LEU A 115 -1.89 45.07 31.53
C LEU A 115 -2.87 46.10 32.12
N ASN A 116 -2.40 47.03 32.97
CA ASN A 116 -3.26 47.96 33.70
C ASN A 116 -3.97 49.00 32.81
N THR A 117 -3.53 49.20 31.56
CA THR A 117 -4.18 50.14 30.63
C THR A 117 -5.03 49.39 29.59
N ALA A 118 -6.35 49.56 29.64
CA ALA A 118 -7.31 48.94 28.71
C ALA A 118 -6.96 49.17 27.21
N THR A 119 -6.34 50.30 26.88
CA THR A 119 -5.85 50.63 25.53
C THR A 119 -4.67 49.74 25.12
N GLN A 120 -3.71 49.48 26.01
CA GLN A 120 -2.56 48.61 25.73
C GLN A 120 -2.98 47.15 25.64
N TYR A 121 -3.97 46.73 26.44
CA TYR A 121 -4.58 45.41 26.34
C TYR A 121 -5.21 45.17 24.96
N MET A 122 -6.02 46.11 24.47
CA MET A 122 -6.67 45.96 23.16
C MET A 122 -5.65 45.95 22.02
N THR A 123 -4.62 46.81 22.06
CA THR A 123 -3.56 46.81 21.04
C THR A 123 -2.76 45.50 21.02
N ARG A 124 -2.41 44.93 22.18
CA ARG A 124 -1.62 43.69 22.28
C ARG A 124 -2.40 42.41 21.98
N VAL A 125 -3.73 42.44 22.06
CA VAL A 125 -4.59 41.35 21.56
C VAL A 125 -4.58 41.30 20.02
N TYR A 126 -4.34 42.43 19.34
CA TYR A 126 -4.29 42.51 17.87
C TYR A 126 -2.88 42.58 17.27
N THR A 127 -1.85 42.85 18.09
CA THR A 127 -0.44 42.93 17.66
C THR A 127 0.46 42.15 18.62
N THR A 128 1.13 41.12 18.12
CA THR A 128 2.09 40.32 18.90
C THR A 128 3.37 41.12 19.12
N ASP A 129 3.55 41.65 20.32
CA ASP A 129 4.77 42.36 20.75
C ASP A 129 5.72 41.36 21.42
N ASN A 130 6.75 40.92 20.69
CA ASN A 130 7.78 39.99 21.18
C ASN A 130 8.88 40.68 22.01
N GLY A 131 8.85 42.01 22.18
CA GLY A 131 9.87 42.75 22.93
C GLY A 131 10.09 42.23 24.36
N PRO A 132 9.03 41.96 25.14
CA PRO A 132 9.15 41.36 26.47
C PRO A 132 9.80 39.97 26.44
N MET A 133 9.40 39.09 25.53
CA MET A 133 10.02 37.76 25.36
C MET A 133 11.52 37.88 25.09
N GLU A 134 11.93 38.69 24.10
CA GLU A 134 13.35 38.85 23.75
C GLU A 134 14.18 39.43 24.90
N LYS A 135 13.59 40.32 25.70
CA LYS A 135 14.24 40.86 26.90
C LYS A 135 14.53 39.76 27.92
N TRP A 136 13.53 38.95 28.26
CA TRP A 136 13.66 37.86 29.23
C TRP A 136 14.56 36.74 28.72
N LYS A 137 14.45 36.43 27.43
CA LYS A 137 15.31 35.50 26.72
C LYS A 137 16.78 35.93 26.80
N SER A 138 17.08 37.18 26.43
CA SER A 138 18.44 37.73 26.51
C SER A 138 19.00 37.76 27.94
N ALA A 139 18.15 38.06 28.94
CA ALA A 139 18.55 38.01 30.34
C ALA A 139 18.89 36.59 30.80
N LEU A 140 18.12 35.58 30.37
CA LEU A 140 18.39 34.18 30.69
C LEU A 140 19.62 33.65 29.95
N GLU A 141 19.78 33.94 28.66
CA GLU A 141 20.95 33.55 27.87
C GLU A 141 22.25 34.14 28.42
N SER A 142 22.19 35.36 28.95
CA SER A 142 23.35 35.99 29.60
C SER A 142 23.68 35.37 30.96
N ALA A 143 22.74 34.63 31.55
CA ALA A 143 22.87 34.00 32.86
C ALA A 143 23.24 32.51 32.78
N LEU A 144 22.81 31.82 31.71
CA LEU A 144 23.07 30.40 31.51
C LEU A 144 24.57 30.12 31.28
N PRO A 145 25.05 28.91 31.62
CA PRO A 145 26.41 28.48 31.25
C PRO A 145 26.63 28.49 29.73
N GLU A 146 27.88 28.59 29.30
CA GLU A 146 28.22 28.60 27.88
C GLU A 146 27.79 27.29 27.18
N GLY A 147 27.14 27.40 26.02
CA GLY A 147 26.77 26.27 25.16
C GLY A 147 25.32 25.81 25.26
N TYR A 148 24.52 26.27 26.24
CA TYR A 148 23.09 25.94 26.31
C TYR A 148 22.33 26.43 25.07
N GLN A 149 21.41 25.61 24.60
CA GLN A 149 20.63 25.86 23.38
C GLN A 149 19.15 26.07 23.73
N LEU A 150 18.54 27.04 23.07
CA LEU A 150 17.11 27.31 23.19
C LEU A 150 16.31 26.14 22.58
N VAL A 151 15.43 25.52 23.38
CA VAL A 151 14.49 24.48 22.93
C VAL A 151 13.14 25.11 22.57
N THR A 152 12.59 25.95 23.44
CA THR A 152 11.34 26.67 23.19
C THR A 152 11.30 28.02 23.91
N ALA A 153 10.64 29.00 23.30
CA ALA A 153 10.29 30.28 23.91
C ALA A 153 8.89 30.67 23.42
N GLU A 154 7.91 30.65 24.33
CA GLU A 154 6.52 30.92 23.98
C GLU A 154 5.87 31.87 24.98
N GLN A 155 5.19 32.90 24.47
CA GLN A 155 4.53 33.92 25.25
C GLN A 155 3.04 33.95 24.96
N LEU A 156 2.22 33.91 26.02
CA LEU A 156 0.79 34.19 25.97
C LEU A 156 0.49 35.43 26.83
N THR A 157 0.39 36.60 26.18
CA THR A 157 0.18 37.90 26.83
C THR A 157 1.25 38.19 27.89
N GLY A 158 1.01 37.85 29.16
CA GLY A 158 1.96 38.02 30.26
C GLY A 158 2.53 36.74 30.83
N MET A 159 2.18 35.57 30.28
CA MET A 159 2.82 34.30 30.59
C MET A 159 3.94 34.05 29.60
N LEU A 160 5.08 33.56 30.07
CA LEU A 160 6.22 33.20 29.24
C LEU A 160 6.79 31.87 29.71
N LEU A 161 6.98 30.92 28.78
CA LEU A 161 7.69 29.67 29.01
C LEU A 161 9.00 29.70 28.22
N LEU A 162 10.12 29.56 28.91
CA LEU A 162 11.45 29.43 28.31
C LEU A 162 12.03 28.07 28.67
N MET A 163 12.62 27.39 27.69
CA MET A 163 13.27 26.10 27.87
C MET A 163 14.62 26.09 27.18
N TYR A 164 15.66 25.72 27.92
CA TYR A 164 17.04 25.61 27.45
C TYR A 164 17.61 24.25 27.82
N ALA A 165 18.32 23.62 26.88
CA ALA A 165 18.95 22.32 27.10
C ALA A 165 20.47 22.43 26.89
N SER A 166 21.22 21.60 27.61
CA SER A 166 22.65 21.42 27.36
C SER A 166 22.89 20.89 25.93
N PRO A 167 24.05 21.09 25.30
CA PRO A 167 24.32 20.60 23.94
C PRO A 167 24.03 19.12 23.73
N GLU A 168 24.36 18.28 24.72
CA GLU A 168 24.16 16.82 24.66
C GLU A 168 22.67 16.46 24.68
N VAL A 169 21.91 17.08 25.59
CA VAL A 169 20.46 16.85 25.71
C VAL A 169 19.71 17.45 24.53
N ALA A 170 20.09 18.65 24.08
CA ALA A 170 19.47 19.33 22.94
C ALA A 170 19.51 18.49 21.66
N ALA A 171 20.60 17.76 21.42
CA ALA A 171 20.73 16.85 20.29
C ALA A 171 19.77 15.64 20.35
N THR A 172 19.26 15.29 21.53
CA THR A 172 18.34 14.17 21.75
C THR A 172 16.87 14.60 21.85
N ILE A 173 16.58 15.90 21.92
CA ILE A 173 15.21 16.43 21.96
C ILE A 173 14.63 16.47 20.54
N SER A 174 13.47 15.85 20.37
CA SER A 174 12.70 15.88 19.12
C SER A 174 11.23 16.24 19.38
N ASN A 175 10.48 16.50 18.30
CA ASN A 175 9.03 16.68 18.33
C ASN A 175 8.57 17.74 19.35
N VAL A 176 9.23 18.90 19.40
CA VAL A 176 8.79 20.02 20.24
C VAL A 176 7.46 20.56 19.73
N SER A 177 6.42 20.56 20.57
CA SER A 177 5.09 21.10 20.25
C SER A 177 4.60 21.99 21.37
N THR A 178 4.30 23.24 21.06
CA THR A 178 3.85 24.23 22.04
C THR A 178 2.43 24.69 21.75
N VAL A 179 1.61 24.81 22.79
CA VAL A 179 0.20 25.19 22.74
C VAL A 179 -0.08 26.26 23.78
N SER A 180 -0.71 27.35 23.36
CA SER A 180 -1.10 28.47 24.23
C SER A 180 -2.62 28.47 24.41
N VAL A 181 -3.10 28.33 25.65
CA VAL A 181 -4.54 28.27 25.98
C VAL A 181 -4.94 29.48 26.80
N GLY A 182 -5.72 30.39 26.22
CA GLY A 182 -6.31 31.53 26.95
C GLY A 182 -7.61 31.15 27.66
N THR A 183 -7.68 31.41 28.97
CA THR A 183 -8.88 31.18 29.81
C THR A 183 -9.38 32.46 30.47
N GLY A 184 -8.81 33.61 30.15
CA GLY A 184 -9.10 34.89 30.80
C GLY A 184 -10.46 35.50 30.42
N LEU A 185 -10.48 36.80 30.11
CA LEU A 185 -11.72 37.53 29.84
C LEU A 185 -12.53 36.82 28.73
N LEU A 186 -13.85 36.70 28.91
CA LEU A 186 -14.77 35.92 28.05
C LEU A 186 -14.43 34.42 27.87
N GLY A 187 -13.45 33.87 28.61
CA GLY A 187 -13.06 32.46 28.55
C GLY A 187 -12.14 32.09 27.38
N TYR A 188 -11.57 33.08 26.69
CA TYR A 188 -10.66 32.87 25.54
C TYR A 188 -9.46 33.83 25.51
N LEU A 189 -9.47 34.94 26.24
CA LEU A 189 -8.39 35.92 26.20
C LEU A 189 -7.17 35.46 27.01
N GLY A 190 -5.96 35.80 26.56
CA GLY A 190 -4.69 35.29 27.09
C GLY A 190 -4.19 35.93 28.39
N ASN A 191 -4.96 36.78 29.06
CA ASN A 191 -4.55 37.40 30.32
C ASN A 191 -4.49 36.42 31.50
N LYS A 192 -5.18 35.27 31.38
CA LYS A 192 -5.13 34.09 32.23
C LYS A 192 -5.18 32.87 31.32
N GLY A 193 -4.63 31.75 31.77
CA GLY A 193 -4.52 30.56 30.93
C GLY A 193 -3.25 29.79 31.18
N ALA A 194 -2.70 29.18 30.13
CA ALA A 194 -1.43 28.48 30.19
C ALA A 194 -0.68 28.50 28.85
N VAL A 195 0.64 28.37 28.95
CA VAL A 195 1.54 27.99 27.87
C VAL A 195 2.04 26.59 28.16
N VAL A 196 1.87 25.68 27.20
CA VAL A 196 2.15 24.25 27.37
C VAL A 196 3.12 23.79 26.30
N THR A 197 4.22 23.16 26.67
CA THR A 197 5.17 22.57 25.71
C THR A 197 5.34 21.08 25.97
N ARG A 198 5.17 20.26 24.92
CA ARG A 198 5.58 18.86 24.87
C ARG A 198 6.92 18.73 24.16
N ILE A 199 7.82 17.94 24.70
CA ILE A 199 9.04 17.47 24.05
C ILE A 199 9.11 15.94 24.08
N ILE A 200 9.85 15.35 23.13
CA ILE A 200 10.27 13.95 23.20
C ILE A 200 11.77 13.94 23.45
N LEU A 201 12.18 13.27 24.52
CA LEU A 201 13.57 13.13 24.91
C LEU A 201 14.08 11.74 24.50
N GLY A 202 15.24 11.67 23.84
CA GLY A 202 15.89 10.39 23.53
C GLY A 202 15.14 9.50 22.54
N GLU A 203 14.17 10.04 21.79
CA GLU A 203 13.19 9.31 20.96
C GLU A 203 12.33 8.28 21.74
N THR A 204 12.15 8.46 23.04
CA THR A 204 11.54 7.45 23.94
C THR A 204 10.56 8.09 24.92
N THR A 205 11.02 9.11 25.66
CA THR A 205 10.31 9.67 26.81
C THR A 205 9.57 10.94 26.43
N ARG A 206 8.26 10.96 26.66
CA ARG A 206 7.37 12.10 26.42
C ARG A 206 7.28 12.97 27.67
N MET A 207 7.63 14.24 27.55
CA MET A 207 7.60 15.18 28.66
C MET A 207 6.73 16.40 28.33
N VAL A 208 5.88 16.82 29.26
CA VAL A 208 5.00 17.99 29.13
C VAL A 208 5.27 18.99 30.24
N PHE A 209 5.37 20.27 29.87
CA PHE A 209 5.60 21.39 30.78
C PHE A 209 4.48 22.41 30.63
N VAL A 210 3.76 22.68 31.72
CA VAL A 210 2.62 23.59 31.74
C VAL A 210 2.97 24.78 32.63
N ASN A 211 3.15 25.97 32.04
CA ASN A 211 3.20 27.23 32.78
C ASN A 211 1.82 27.89 32.75
N SER A 212 1.18 28.04 33.92
CA SER A 212 -0.18 28.58 34.02
C SER A 212 -0.28 29.84 34.89
N HIS A 213 -1.27 30.67 34.58
CA HIS A 213 -1.68 31.79 35.41
C HIS A 213 -3.20 31.75 35.55
N LEU A 214 -3.68 31.23 36.68
CA LEU A 214 -5.10 30.95 36.92
C LEU A 214 -5.83 32.15 37.53
N ALA A 215 -7.17 32.11 37.55
CA ALA A 215 -7.98 33.20 38.08
C ALA A 215 -7.62 33.60 39.53
N SER A 216 -7.38 34.90 39.72
CA SER A 216 -7.03 35.52 40.99
C SER A 216 -8.27 35.85 41.82
N GLY A 217 -8.26 35.54 43.12
CA GLY A 217 -9.34 35.89 44.05
C GLY A 217 -9.48 34.85 45.16
N SER A 218 -9.93 35.28 46.34
CA SER A 218 -10.04 34.42 47.53
C SER A 218 -11.43 33.84 47.76
N GLU A 219 -12.47 34.39 47.12
CA GLU A 219 -13.86 33.91 47.29
C GLU A 219 -14.07 32.53 46.64
N ALA A 220 -15.11 31.82 47.09
CA ALA A 220 -15.47 30.48 46.59
C ALA A 220 -15.71 30.45 45.07
N SER A 221 -16.31 31.50 44.51
CA SER A 221 -16.54 31.65 43.06
C SER A 221 -15.24 31.63 42.24
N TYR A 222 -14.13 32.12 42.80
CA TYR A 222 -12.82 32.09 42.15
C TYR A 222 -12.15 30.72 42.26
N ILE A 223 -12.45 29.93 43.30
CA ILE A 223 -11.98 28.53 43.38
C ILE A 223 -12.61 27.73 42.23
N GLU A 224 -13.93 27.81 42.06
CA GLU A 224 -14.63 27.16 40.93
C GLU A 224 -14.08 27.65 39.58
N ARG A 225 -13.77 28.95 39.48
CA ARG A 225 -13.14 29.48 38.28
C ARG A 225 -11.77 28.87 38.00
N ARG A 226 -10.91 28.70 39.01
CA ARG A 226 -9.60 28.04 38.84
C ARG A 226 -9.73 26.60 38.40
N ILE A 227 -10.68 25.85 38.99
CA ILE A 227 -10.98 24.46 38.56
C ILE A 227 -11.42 24.45 37.09
N TRP A 228 -12.29 25.38 36.70
CA TRP A 228 -12.71 25.53 35.31
C TRP A 228 -11.55 25.88 34.39
N ASP A 229 -10.66 26.81 34.79
CA ASP A 229 -9.47 27.20 34.02
C ASP A 229 -8.58 25.96 33.77
N VAL A 230 -8.30 25.15 34.80
CA VAL A 230 -7.53 23.90 34.68
C VAL A 230 -8.22 22.91 33.73
N GLY A 231 -9.53 22.72 33.86
CA GLY A 231 -10.29 21.86 32.95
C GLY A 231 -10.26 22.34 31.49
N GLN A 232 -10.25 23.65 31.24
CA GLN A 232 -10.09 24.19 29.89
C GLN A 232 -8.70 23.97 29.33
N ILE A 233 -7.65 24.09 30.15
CA ILE A 233 -6.27 23.83 29.73
C ILE A 233 -6.11 22.35 29.35
N LEU A 234 -6.55 21.43 30.20
CA LEU A 234 -6.53 19.99 29.93
C LEU A 234 -7.32 19.61 28.67
N GLY A 235 -8.51 20.20 28.47
CA GLY A 235 -9.37 19.86 27.33
C GLY A 235 -8.97 20.47 25.99
N ARG A 236 -8.28 21.62 25.99
CA ARG A 236 -7.93 22.37 24.76
C ARG A 236 -6.47 22.20 24.33
N ALA A 237 -5.58 21.73 25.21
CA ALA A 237 -4.19 21.46 24.85
C ALA A 237 -4.09 20.17 24.02
N VAL A 238 -3.90 20.31 22.71
CA VAL A 238 -3.68 19.20 21.77
C VAL A 238 -2.37 19.44 21.03
N PHE A 239 -1.45 18.50 21.11
CA PHE A 239 -0.13 18.59 20.51
C PHE A 239 -0.12 18.11 19.05
N GLN A 240 0.87 18.56 18.28
CA GLN A 240 1.09 18.03 16.94
C GLN A 240 1.47 16.54 16.99
N PRO A 241 0.99 15.71 16.05
CA PRO A 241 1.32 14.29 16.02
C PRO A 241 2.83 14.03 16.03
N VAL A 242 3.22 12.95 16.70
CA VAL A 242 4.63 12.54 16.76
C VAL A 242 5.06 11.98 15.40
N THR A 243 6.26 12.34 14.96
CA THR A 243 6.83 11.89 13.70
C THR A 243 8.19 11.27 13.96
N PHE A 244 8.34 9.99 13.62
CA PHE A 244 9.61 9.27 13.68
C PHE A 244 9.99 8.80 12.27
N SER A 245 11.22 9.09 11.85
CA SER A 245 11.77 8.63 10.56
C SER A 245 10.87 8.92 9.33
N GLY A 246 10.08 10.00 9.36
CA GLY A 246 9.18 10.40 8.28
C GLY A 246 7.77 9.79 8.33
N VAL A 247 7.47 8.95 9.32
CA VAL A 247 6.12 8.40 9.57
C VAL A 247 5.48 9.21 10.71
N SER A 248 4.33 9.82 10.44
CA SER A 248 3.53 10.55 11.42
C SER A 248 2.45 9.66 12.01
N GLU A 249 2.22 9.76 13.32
CA GLU A 249 1.03 9.19 13.96
C GLU A 249 -0.25 9.89 13.46
N ASP A 250 -1.37 9.17 13.44
CA ASP A 250 -2.64 9.65 12.87
C ASP A 250 -3.37 10.66 13.79
N GLU A 251 -3.11 10.65 15.09
CA GLU A 251 -3.79 11.49 16.09
C GLU A 251 -2.82 12.35 16.91
N GLY A 252 -3.27 13.55 17.31
CA GLY A 252 -2.52 14.44 18.20
C GLY A 252 -2.73 14.09 19.67
N GLU A 253 -1.63 13.97 20.42
CA GLU A 253 -1.62 13.67 21.86
C GLU A 253 -2.16 14.84 22.69
N LYS A 254 -2.66 14.56 23.89
CA LYS A 254 -3.14 15.54 24.87
C LYS A 254 -2.39 15.42 26.18
N ILE A 255 -2.63 16.37 27.09
CA ILE A 255 -2.16 16.26 28.47
C ILE A 255 -2.87 15.06 29.13
N GLY A 256 -2.09 14.10 29.59
CA GLY A 256 -2.52 12.78 30.05
C GLY A 256 -1.89 11.61 29.30
N ASP A 257 -1.31 11.82 28.11
CA ASP A 257 -0.74 10.74 27.29
C ASP A 257 0.79 10.59 27.47
N GLU A 258 1.40 11.54 28.17
CA GLU A 258 2.84 11.62 28.41
C GLU A 258 3.40 10.65 29.47
N ASP A 259 4.73 10.57 29.56
CA ASP A 259 5.42 9.81 30.60
C ASP A 259 5.65 10.65 31.86
N PHE A 260 6.04 11.93 31.67
CA PHE A 260 6.21 12.90 32.74
C PHE A 260 5.51 14.23 32.41
N THR A 261 4.68 14.74 33.31
CA THR A 261 4.18 16.11 33.25
C THR A 261 4.62 16.92 34.44
N PHE A 262 4.98 18.18 34.19
CA PHE A 262 5.22 19.20 35.19
C PHE A 262 4.25 20.36 34.99
N TRP A 263 3.46 20.67 36.02
CA TRP A 263 2.53 21.79 36.02
C TRP A 263 2.94 22.82 37.05
N PHE A 264 3.26 24.01 36.58
CA PHE A 264 3.76 25.09 37.42
C PHE A 264 3.17 26.43 37.03
N GLY A 265 3.37 27.43 37.88
CA GLY A 265 2.92 28.78 37.62
C GLY A 265 2.32 29.46 38.84
N ASP A 266 1.66 30.60 38.58
CA ASP A 266 0.80 31.25 39.57
C ASP A 266 -0.60 30.63 39.51
N LEU A 267 -0.78 29.56 40.29
CA LEU A 267 -2.04 28.84 40.40
C LEU A 267 -3.09 29.61 41.21
N ASN A 268 -2.68 30.67 41.92
CA ASN A 268 -3.57 31.60 42.62
C ASN A 268 -4.50 30.97 43.69
N PHE A 269 -4.24 29.74 44.13
CA PHE A 269 -4.91 29.16 45.30
C PHE A 269 -4.47 29.88 46.58
N ARG A 270 -5.41 30.12 47.49
CA ARG A 270 -5.22 30.96 48.68
C ARG A 270 -5.40 30.16 49.96
N LEU A 271 -4.92 30.71 51.07
CA LEU A 271 -5.31 30.23 52.39
C LEU A 271 -6.74 30.66 52.71
N ASP A 272 -7.54 29.72 53.21
CA ASP A 272 -8.97 29.90 53.51
C ASP A 272 -9.32 29.47 54.94
N GLY A 273 -10.33 30.08 55.53
CA GLY A 273 -10.80 29.76 56.89
C GLY A 273 -10.04 30.41 58.05
N LEU A 274 -9.00 31.21 57.78
CA LEU A 274 -8.27 31.99 58.79
C LEU A 274 -8.22 33.50 58.43
N PRO A 275 -8.37 34.43 59.39
CA PRO A 275 -8.20 35.85 59.13
C PRO A 275 -6.77 36.18 58.68
N GLY A 276 -6.63 36.94 57.59
CA GLY A 276 -5.31 37.27 57.03
C GLY A 276 -4.37 38.02 57.98
N ASP A 277 -4.91 38.74 58.96
CA ASP A 277 -4.12 39.40 60.01
C ASP A 277 -3.48 38.40 60.99
N ASP A 278 -4.15 37.29 61.29
CA ASP A 278 -3.63 36.25 62.18
C ASP A 278 -2.53 35.45 61.47
N ILE A 279 -2.75 35.09 60.20
CA ILE A 279 -1.74 34.43 59.36
C ILE A 279 -0.47 35.29 59.28
N ARG A 280 -0.62 36.59 59.02
CA ARG A 280 0.53 37.52 59.01
C ARG A 280 1.23 37.55 60.35
N ARG A 281 0.50 37.62 61.46
CA ARG A 281 1.09 37.67 62.80
C ARG A 281 1.89 36.41 63.12
N LEU A 282 1.37 35.23 62.78
CA LEU A 282 2.04 33.94 62.97
C LEU A 282 3.34 33.89 62.16
N LEU A 283 3.28 34.24 60.87
CA LEU A 283 4.44 34.22 59.98
C LEU A 283 5.46 35.33 60.31
N MET A 284 5.02 36.49 60.81
CA MET A 284 5.89 37.61 61.18
C MET A 284 6.80 37.31 62.39
N LEU A 285 6.46 36.31 63.21
CA LEU A 285 7.35 35.88 64.31
C LEU A 285 8.63 35.27 63.73
N HIS A 286 8.48 34.46 62.68
CA HIS A 286 9.59 33.80 61.98
C HIS A 286 10.34 34.75 61.04
N THR A 287 9.65 35.70 60.40
CA THR A 287 10.35 36.71 59.57
C THR A 287 11.10 37.78 60.37
N ARG A 288 10.81 37.96 61.67
CA ARG A 288 11.53 38.93 62.53
C ARG A 288 12.73 38.34 63.26
N GLY A 289 12.71 37.04 63.57
CA GLY A 289 13.83 36.34 64.22
C GLY A 289 14.93 35.93 63.24
N GLU A 290 14.56 35.28 62.13
CA GLU A 290 15.51 34.64 61.20
C GLU A 290 15.95 35.56 60.04
N TYR A 291 15.16 36.58 59.68
CA TYR A 291 15.41 37.50 58.55
C TYR A 291 15.79 38.94 58.98
N ASP A 292 16.37 39.07 60.17
CA ASP A 292 16.62 40.30 60.93
C ASP A 292 16.81 41.62 60.13
N LEU A 293 15.79 42.48 60.20
CA LEU A 293 15.73 43.81 59.59
C LEU A 293 16.64 44.86 60.28
N ALA A 294 17.30 44.52 61.40
CA ALA A 294 18.04 45.49 62.24
C ALA A 294 19.55 45.62 61.96
N LYS A 295 20.15 44.81 61.08
CA LYS A 295 21.61 44.92 60.78
C LYS A 295 21.90 45.90 59.64
N LYS A 296 21.74 47.19 59.92
CA LYS A 296 22.35 48.26 59.11
C LYS A 296 23.24 49.15 59.99
N GLY A 297 24.49 48.71 60.15
CA GLY A 297 25.65 49.54 60.51
C GLY A 297 25.85 49.88 61.99
N LEU A 298 26.81 49.22 62.64
CA LEU A 298 27.85 49.74 63.57
C LEU A 298 28.59 48.55 64.23
N PRO A 299 29.87 48.70 64.63
CA PRO A 299 30.75 47.58 64.98
C PRO A 299 30.49 47.02 66.38
N ARG A 300 30.75 45.71 66.53
CA ARG A 300 30.71 44.96 67.79
C ARG A 300 31.65 45.58 68.83
N GLU A 301 31.11 45.94 69.99
CA GLU A 301 31.85 46.00 71.24
C GLU A 301 31.32 44.90 72.17
N ASP A 302 32.26 44.18 72.77
CA ASP A 302 32.06 43.10 73.72
C ASP A 302 31.24 43.53 74.93
N SER A 303 30.38 42.63 75.44
CA SER A 303 30.47 42.14 76.84
C SER A 303 29.23 41.33 77.21
N LEU A 304 29.51 40.08 77.58
CA LEU A 304 28.98 39.26 78.67
C LEU A 304 27.82 39.83 79.51
N GLU A 305 26.86 38.92 79.72
CA GLU A 305 26.16 38.60 80.98
C GLU A 305 25.62 39.74 81.85
N GLY A 306 24.29 39.73 82.06
CA GLY A 306 23.70 40.38 83.21
C GLY A 306 22.20 40.61 83.12
N GLU A 307 21.49 39.94 84.02
CA GLU A 307 20.20 40.35 84.61
C GLU A 307 18.91 40.13 83.79
N GLY A 308 18.34 38.94 84.01
CA GLY A 308 16.89 38.76 83.95
C GLY A 308 16.18 39.57 85.05
N VAL A 309 15.01 40.12 84.71
CA VAL A 309 14.09 40.76 85.65
C VAL A 309 12.74 40.03 85.64
N VAL A 310 12.54 39.28 86.73
CA VAL A 310 11.31 39.11 87.54
C VAL A 310 10.04 38.58 86.85
N VAL A 311 9.77 37.29 87.09
CA VAL A 311 8.40 36.79 87.29
C VAL A 311 8.29 36.27 88.71
N SER A 312 7.39 36.89 89.47
CA SER A 312 7.02 36.49 90.82
C SER A 312 5.84 35.52 90.79
N LYS A 313 6.01 34.30 91.32
CA LYS A 313 5.11 33.70 92.34
C LYS A 313 5.60 32.36 92.92
N SER A 314 5.91 32.44 94.22
CA SER A 314 5.63 31.51 95.33
C SER A 314 6.12 30.05 95.34
N SER A 315 6.98 29.78 96.36
CA SER A 315 7.04 28.63 97.30
C SER A 315 7.24 27.22 96.74
N ASP A 316 8.06 26.34 97.30
CA ASP A 316 8.90 26.30 98.50
C ASP A 316 9.88 25.10 98.33
N ASP A 317 11.06 25.18 98.96
CA ASP A 317 11.87 24.09 99.59
C ASP A 317 12.16 22.80 98.77
N SER A 318 13.39 22.34 98.50
CA SER A 318 14.56 22.08 99.38
C SER A 318 15.65 21.35 98.52
N GLU A 319 16.88 21.87 98.39
CA GLU A 319 18.14 21.48 99.09
C GLU A 319 19.05 20.41 98.41
N VAL A 320 20.26 20.88 97.98
CA VAL A 320 21.64 20.27 97.93
C VAL A 320 21.90 18.98 97.11
N ALA A 321 23.05 18.71 96.48
CA ALA A 321 24.40 19.30 96.46
C ALA A 321 25.21 18.81 95.22
N ASP A 322 26.31 19.55 94.98
CA ASP A 322 27.50 19.37 94.14
C ASP A 322 28.05 17.95 93.88
N GLU A 323 28.68 17.73 92.71
CA GLU A 323 30.16 17.56 92.55
C GLU A 323 30.58 17.15 91.10
N GLU A 324 31.56 17.87 90.53
CA GLU A 324 32.40 17.48 89.38
C GLU A 324 33.63 16.63 89.84
N PRO A 325 34.69 16.36 89.03
CA PRO A 325 34.79 15.51 87.83
C PRO A 325 36.00 14.53 87.93
N ALA A 326 36.10 13.49 87.08
CA ALA A 326 37.41 12.87 86.76
C ALA A 326 37.40 11.88 85.57
N GLN A 327 38.23 12.16 84.56
CA GLN A 327 38.92 11.20 83.68
C GLN A 327 40.07 10.50 84.46
N PRO A 328 40.65 9.32 84.08
CA PRO A 328 41.27 9.10 82.74
C PRO A 328 41.49 7.65 82.19
N THR A 329 41.71 7.60 80.86
CA THR A 329 42.66 6.77 80.05
C THR A 329 42.77 5.23 80.16
N ASN A 330 42.66 4.62 78.96
CA ASN A 330 43.59 3.69 78.26
C ASN A 330 43.29 2.18 78.12
N THR A 331 43.03 1.81 76.84
CA THR A 331 43.52 0.65 76.05
C THR A 331 43.28 -0.79 76.52
N GLN A 332 42.46 -1.53 75.76
CA GLN A 332 42.80 -2.79 75.06
C GLN A 332 41.60 -3.31 74.24
N ALA A 333 41.82 -3.63 72.96
CA ALA A 333 40.94 -4.49 72.15
C ALA A 333 41.30 -5.97 72.41
N PRO A 334 40.41 -6.98 72.27
CA PRO A 334 39.87 -7.36 70.95
C PRO A 334 38.44 -7.96 70.90
N ALA A 335 37.88 -7.91 69.68
CA ALA A 335 36.94 -8.85 69.03
C ALA A 335 35.48 -8.99 69.52
N ASP A 336 34.59 -8.77 68.54
CA ASP A 336 33.29 -9.39 68.25
C ASP A 336 32.21 -9.41 69.35
N ASP A 337 31.34 -8.38 69.34
CA ASP A 337 29.91 -8.52 69.63
C ASP A 337 29.10 -7.32 69.07
N ASP A 338 28.19 -7.59 68.13
CA ASP A 338 27.24 -6.63 67.57
C ASP A 338 26.13 -6.37 68.58
N SER A 339 26.34 -5.36 69.43
CA SER A 339 25.25 -4.69 70.16
C SER A 339 25.66 -3.25 70.50
N ALA A 340 25.38 -2.33 69.58
CA ALA A 340 25.49 -0.90 69.87
C ALA A 340 24.50 -0.52 71.00
N PRO A 341 24.93 0.23 72.03
CA PRO A 341 24.01 0.77 73.02
C PRO A 341 23.22 1.92 72.38
N LEU A 342 21.91 1.94 72.62
CA LEU A 342 21.03 3.06 72.23
C LEU A 342 21.59 4.37 72.80
N PRO A 343 21.63 5.47 72.01
CA PRO A 343 22.08 6.77 72.51
C PRO A 343 21.12 7.33 73.57
N ASP A 344 21.65 8.15 74.49
CA ASP A 344 20.93 8.77 75.60
C ASP A 344 19.71 9.58 75.08
N PRO A 345 18.57 9.57 75.78
CA PRO A 345 17.34 10.23 75.33
C PRO A 345 17.40 11.76 75.26
N ASP A 346 18.50 12.37 75.75
CA ASP A 346 18.73 13.83 75.71
C ASP A 346 19.62 14.28 74.54
N GLU A 347 20.05 13.37 73.64
CA GLU A 347 20.83 13.69 72.43
C GLU A 347 20.00 13.63 71.13
N PHE A 348 18.68 13.40 71.23
CA PHE A 348 17.76 13.65 70.11
C PHE A 348 17.63 15.17 69.91
N LEU A 349 18.14 15.67 68.78
CA LEU A 349 17.66 16.94 68.24
C LEU A 349 16.13 16.82 68.14
N PRO A 350 15.33 17.69 68.80
CA PRO A 350 13.88 17.62 68.68
C PRO A 350 13.52 17.72 67.20
N ASP A 351 12.69 16.78 66.73
CA ASP A 351 12.12 16.86 65.38
C ASP A 351 11.56 18.29 65.19
N PRO A 352 11.97 19.03 64.16
CA PRO A 352 11.44 20.37 63.88
C PRO A 352 9.90 20.41 63.81
N HIS A 353 9.24 19.28 63.53
CA HIS A 353 7.77 19.16 63.56
C HIS A 353 7.18 19.17 64.99
N ASP A 354 7.95 18.78 66.00
CA ASP A 354 7.51 18.65 67.41
C ASP A 354 7.75 19.93 68.25
N ASP A 355 8.57 20.87 67.78
CA ASP A 355 8.74 22.17 68.44
C ASP A 355 7.63 23.15 68.03
N PRO A 356 6.70 23.54 68.93
CA PRO A 356 5.62 24.48 68.61
C PRO A 356 6.11 25.90 68.29
N ALA A 357 7.39 26.20 68.53
CA ALA A 357 8.03 27.45 68.17
C ALA A 357 8.75 27.40 66.80
N SER A 358 8.75 26.25 66.10
CA SER A 358 9.39 26.12 64.80
C SER A 358 8.57 26.73 63.66
N LEU A 359 9.24 27.15 62.59
CA LEU A 359 8.58 27.60 61.37
C LEU A 359 7.81 26.43 60.73
N GLN A 360 8.36 25.22 60.72
CA GLN A 360 7.72 24.05 60.09
C GLN A 360 6.39 23.69 60.76
N ALA A 361 6.33 23.64 62.10
CA ALA A 361 5.08 23.42 62.84
C ALA A 361 4.03 24.51 62.54
N THR A 362 4.48 25.75 62.35
CA THR A 362 3.60 26.86 61.94
C THR A 362 3.06 26.63 60.51
N LEU A 363 3.90 26.19 59.56
CA LEU A 363 3.48 25.88 58.20
C LEU A 363 2.50 24.70 58.19
N ASP A 364 2.77 23.63 58.94
CA ASP A 364 1.91 22.45 59.03
C ASP A 364 0.53 22.77 59.60
N SER A 365 0.43 23.76 60.49
CA SER A 365 -0.87 24.27 60.96
C SER A 365 -1.65 25.05 59.89
N LEU A 366 -0.97 25.66 58.92
CA LEU A 366 -1.56 26.47 57.85
C LEU A 366 -1.87 25.65 56.58
N LEU A 367 -1.11 24.60 56.30
CA LEU A 367 -1.26 23.79 55.08
C LEU A 367 -2.64 23.11 54.92
N PRO A 368 -3.34 22.64 55.99
CA PRO A 368 -4.72 22.15 55.88
C PRO A 368 -5.72 23.20 55.37
N HIS A 369 -5.39 24.49 55.53
CA HIS A 369 -6.18 25.62 55.07
C HIS A 369 -5.84 26.07 53.63
N ASP A 370 -4.85 25.44 52.99
CA ASP A 370 -4.50 25.69 51.59
C ASP A 370 -5.60 25.18 50.66
N GLN A 371 -6.14 26.07 49.83
CA GLN A 371 -7.23 25.71 48.91
C GLN A 371 -6.80 24.62 47.92
N LEU A 372 -5.55 24.61 47.42
CA LEU A 372 -5.12 23.61 46.44
C LEU A 372 -5.10 22.22 47.06
N LYS A 373 -4.40 22.04 48.20
CA LYS A 373 -4.37 20.76 48.93
C LYS A 373 -5.77 20.25 49.27
N ARG A 374 -6.67 21.15 49.69
CA ARG A 374 -8.08 20.80 49.96
C ARG A 374 -8.81 20.35 48.70
N MET A 375 -8.67 21.05 47.57
CA MET A 375 -9.35 20.68 46.31
C MET A 375 -8.81 19.37 45.71
N ILE A 376 -7.53 19.06 45.91
CA ILE A 376 -6.94 17.76 45.55
C ILE A 376 -7.58 16.65 46.40
N ARG A 377 -7.61 16.83 47.74
CA ARG A 377 -8.23 15.87 48.67
C ARG A 377 -9.72 15.64 48.40
N GLU A 378 -10.44 16.70 48.05
CA GLU A 378 -11.86 16.64 47.66
C GLU A 378 -12.10 16.08 46.24
N ARG A 379 -11.06 15.61 45.55
CA ARG A 379 -11.14 15.05 44.19
C ARG A 379 -11.75 16.01 43.15
N LYS A 380 -11.45 17.31 43.25
CA LYS A 380 -12.00 18.36 42.36
C LYS A 380 -11.03 18.83 41.27
N VAL A 381 -9.72 18.83 41.54
CA VAL A 381 -8.68 19.25 40.60
C VAL A 381 -7.35 18.62 41.00
N PHE A 382 -6.49 18.28 40.03
CA PHE A 382 -5.19 17.64 40.26
C PHE A 382 -5.24 16.38 41.15
N HIS A 383 -6.37 15.66 41.15
CA HIS A 383 -6.55 14.41 41.92
C HIS A 383 -6.07 13.16 41.18
N ASP A 384 -5.85 13.27 39.87
CA ASP A 384 -5.58 12.22 38.91
C ASP A 384 -4.08 11.89 38.83
N GLY A 385 -3.52 11.50 39.98
CA GLY A 385 -2.11 11.09 40.13
C GLY A 385 -1.11 12.25 40.17
N TRP A 386 -1.52 13.46 40.53
CA TRP A 386 -0.59 14.58 40.67
C TRP A 386 0.05 14.62 42.06
N HIS A 387 1.35 14.89 42.07
CA HIS A 387 2.18 15.02 43.26
C HIS A 387 2.72 16.45 43.39
N GLU A 388 2.90 16.89 44.62
CA GLU A 388 3.56 18.13 44.98
C GLU A 388 4.58 17.83 46.08
N GLY A 389 5.78 18.42 45.97
CA GLY A 389 6.79 18.28 47.02
C GLY A 389 6.32 18.86 48.37
N PRO A 390 6.94 18.44 49.49
CA PRO A 390 6.65 19.01 50.80
C PRO A 390 6.93 20.52 50.79
N ILE A 391 5.97 21.31 51.29
CA ILE A 391 6.10 22.77 51.35
C ILE A 391 6.77 23.12 52.68
N THR A 392 8.07 23.41 52.61
CA THR A 392 8.90 23.78 53.77
C THR A 392 9.32 25.25 53.76
N PHE A 393 8.72 26.04 52.85
CA PHE A 393 9.05 27.45 52.63
C PHE A 393 7.86 28.37 52.91
N LEU A 394 8.15 29.61 53.31
CA LEU A 394 7.15 30.65 53.57
C LEU A 394 6.26 30.94 52.35
N PRO A 395 4.99 31.36 52.55
CA PRO A 395 4.10 31.74 51.46
C PRO A 395 4.76 32.69 50.45
N SER A 396 4.61 32.41 49.15
CA SER A 396 5.28 33.15 48.08
C SER A 396 4.62 34.51 47.76
N TYR A 397 3.42 34.76 48.28
CA TYR A 397 2.61 35.94 47.98
C TYR A 397 1.81 36.39 49.22
N LYS A 398 1.49 37.66 49.45
CA LYS A 398 1.90 38.89 48.74
C LYS A 398 2.85 39.70 49.61
N TYR A 399 3.91 40.21 49.01
CA TYR A 399 4.93 41.04 49.68
C TYR A 399 4.90 42.49 49.23
N ASP A 400 5.44 43.39 50.06
CA ASP A 400 5.74 44.75 49.63
C ASP A 400 7.02 44.78 48.79
N VAL A 401 6.94 45.32 47.57
CA VAL A 401 8.08 45.38 46.63
C VAL A 401 9.26 46.15 47.27
N GLY A 402 10.45 45.59 47.15
CA GLY A 402 11.70 46.13 47.73
C GLY A 402 11.96 45.70 49.18
N THR A 403 11.09 44.89 49.79
CA THR A 403 11.24 44.40 51.16
C THR A 403 11.53 42.89 51.24
N VAL A 404 12.17 42.46 52.33
CA VAL A 404 12.41 41.05 52.66
C VAL A 404 11.57 40.74 53.90
N GLY A 405 10.73 39.70 53.84
CA GLY A 405 9.93 39.23 54.98
C GLY A 405 8.74 40.11 55.40
N LEU A 406 8.41 41.19 54.68
CA LEU A 406 7.26 42.05 54.96
C LEU A 406 6.10 41.76 53.98
N PHE A 407 4.99 41.27 54.52
CA PHE A 407 3.76 41.00 53.79
C PHE A 407 2.93 42.27 53.51
N ASP A 408 2.07 42.20 52.49
CA ASP A 408 1.27 43.30 51.91
C ASP A 408 0.70 44.30 52.93
N SER A 409 1.25 45.53 52.92
CA SER A 409 0.77 46.66 53.73
C SER A 409 -0.23 47.57 53.00
N SER A 410 -0.61 47.21 51.76
CA SER A 410 -1.58 47.97 50.97
C SER A 410 -2.98 47.99 51.60
N GLU A 411 -3.86 48.89 51.16
CA GLU A 411 -5.25 49.02 51.65
C GLU A 411 -6.05 47.71 51.61
N LYS A 412 -5.69 46.80 50.69
CA LYS A 412 -6.37 45.49 50.54
C LYS A 412 -5.84 44.41 51.48
N ARG A 413 -4.67 44.62 52.11
CA ARG A 413 -4.00 43.73 53.10
C ARG A 413 -4.22 42.24 52.79
N ARG A 414 -3.82 41.79 51.59
CA ARG A 414 -4.07 40.42 51.11
C ARG A 414 -3.39 39.39 52.02
N ALA A 415 -4.10 38.32 52.36
CA ALA A 415 -3.55 37.26 53.21
C ALA A 415 -2.35 36.59 52.51
N PRO A 416 -1.27 36.24 53.25
CA PRO A 416 -0.19 35.41 52.73
C PRO A 416 -0.74 34.09 52.16
N SER A 417 -0.21 33.62 51.04
CA SER A 417 -0.66 32.39 50.36
C SER A 417 0.43 31.81 49.46
N TRP A 418 0.43 30.49 49.28
CA TRP A 418 1.27 29.79 48.31
C TRP A 418 0.59 29.77 46.93
N CYS A 419 0.69 30.90 46.24
CA CYS A 419 0.13 31.06 44.90
C CYS A 419 0.99 30.38 43.83
N ASP A 420 2.32 30.44 43.98
CA ASP A 420 3.30 29.90 43.04
C ASP A 420 3.63 28.45 43.42
N ARG A 421 3.35 27.49 42.52
CA ARG A 421 3.43 26.05 42.81
C ARG A 421 4.07 25.28 41.67
N ILE A 422 4.65 24.12 41.98
CA ILE A 422 5.16 23.16 40.98
C ILE A 422 4.65 21.77 41.36
N LEU A 423 3.78 21.23 40.53
CA LEU A 423 3.26 19.87 40.61
C LEU A 423 3.89 19.02 39.51
N PHE A 424 3.95 17.72 39.72
CA PHE A 424 4.39 16.76 38.73
C PHE A 424 3.47 15.53 38.74
N ARG A 425 3.51 14.75 37.67
CA ARG A 425 2.80 13.49 37.54
C ARG A 425 3.55 12.57 36.62
N THR A 426 3.59 11.28 36.97
CA THR A 426 4.05 10.24 36.06
C THR A 426 2.88 9.50 35.43
N ARG A 427 3.14 8.79 34.33
CA ARG A 427 2.16 7.89 33.71
C ARG A 427 1.67 6.84 34.71
N ARG A 428 2.57 6.28 35.53
CA ARG A 428 2.25 5.25 36.51
C ARG A 428 1.22 5.77 37.53
N ASP A 429 1.45 6.95 38.09
CA ASP A 429 0.56 7.52 39.12
C ASP A 429 -0.86 7.71 38.56
N LYS A 430 -0.94 8.11 37.29
CA LYS A 430 -2.21 8.24 36.59
C LYS A 430 -2.90 6.88 36.38
N GLU A 431 -2.18 5.89 35.88
CA GLU A 431 -2.70 4.53 35.65
C GLU A 431 -3.13 3.86 36.96
N GLU A 432 -2.35 4.00 38.03
CA GLU A 432 -2.70 3.52 39.37
C GLU A 432 -3.96 4.21 39.91
N HIS A 433 -4.07 5.53 39.72
CA HIS A 433 -5.28 6.27 40.09
C HIS A 433 -6.50 5.78 39.30
N GLU A 434 -6.40 5.64 37.97
CA GLU A 434 -7.49 5.16 37.12
C GLU A 434 -7.92 3.73 37.51
N LYS A 435 -6.96 2.86 37.82
CA LYS A 435 -7.22 1.51 38.32
C LYS A 435 -7.98 1.55 39.64
N LYS A 436 -7.52 2.35 40.62
CA LYS A 436 -8.18 2.50 41.92
C LYS A 436 -9.61 3.05 41.77
N MET A 437 -9.81 4.04 40.91
CA MET A 437 -11.14 4.61 40.64
C MET A 437 -12.09 3.58 40.02
N LYS A 438 -11.59 2.74 39.11
CA LYS A 438 -12.36 1.66 38.51
C LYS A 438 -12.73 0.58 39.54
N GLU A 439 -11.80 0.22 40.42
CA GLU A 439 -12.07 -0.73 41.52
C GLU A 439 -13.11 -0.18 42.49
N GLU A 440 -13.04 1.10 42.87
CA GLU A 440 -14.04 1.79 43.69
C GLU A 440 -15.43 1.83 43.00
N GLU A 441 -15.49 2.09 41.69
CA GLU A 441 -16.76 2.10 40.94
C GLU A 441 -17.35 0.69 40.81
N GLU A 442 -16.52 -0.33 40.57
CA GLU A 442 -16.93 -1.72 40.55
C GLU A 442 -17.44 -2.18 41.93
N ALA A 443 -16.78 -1.75 43.01
CA ALA A 443 -17.24 -1.98 44.38
C ALA A 443 -18.59 -1.29 44.63
N ARG A 444 -18.73 -0.01 44.29
CA ARG A 444 -20.00 0.72 44.42
C ARG A 444 -21.13 0.06 43.61
N LYS A 445 -20.86 -0.39 42.39
CA LYS A 445 -21.83 -1.08 41.54
C LYS A 445 -22.23 -2.44 42.12
N LYS A 446 -21.28 -3.19 42.71
CA LYS A 446 -21.55 -4.45 43.43
C LYS A 446 -22.41 -4.19 44.66
N ASP A 447 -22.14 -3.13 45.42
CA ASP A 447 -22.93 -2.72 46.59
C ASP A 447 -24.35 -2.28 46.19
N GLU A 448 -24.48 -1.48 45.13
CA GLU A 448 -25.78 -1.09 44.56
C GLU A 448 -26.57 -2.29 44.04
N GLU A 449 -25.89 -3.29 43.44
CA GLU A 449 -26.52 -4.54 42.99
C GLU A 449 -26.96 -5.43 44.18
N MET A 450 -26.14 -5.54 45.23
CA MET A 450 -26.50 -6.24 46.47
C MET A 450 -27.70 -5.58 47.17
N LYS A 451 -27.72 -4.25 47.21
CA LYS A 451 -28.83 -3.43 47.72
C LYS A 451 -30.09 -3.57 46.88
N ALA A 452 -29.98 -3.57 45.55
CA ALA A 452 -31.10 -3.75 44.62
C ALA A 452 -31.68 -5.18 44.66
N ARG A 453 -30.86 -6.19 44.99
CA ARG A 453 -31.30 -7.57 45.24
C ARG A 453 -32.00 -7.76 46.60
N GLY A 454 -32.15 -6.69 47.39
CA GLY A 454 -32.91 -6.71 48.64
C GLY A 454 -32.14 -7.28 49.83
N MET A 455 -30.81 -7.37 49.76
CA MET A 455 -29.96 -7.85 50.86
C MET A 455 -29.60 -6.74 51.88
N ASP A 456 -30.25 -5.57 51.81
CA ASP A 456 -30.07 -4.45 52.74
C ASP A 456 -30.86 -4.61 54.07
N HIS A 457 -31.58 -5.72 54.25
CA HIS A 457 -32.34 -6.04 55.48
C HIS A 457 -31.70 -7.13 56.35
N ALA A 458 -30.39 -7.36 56.24
CA ALA A 458 -29.65 -8.24 57.16
C ALA A 458 -29.19 -7.51 58.44
N GLY A 459 -29.84 -6.39 58.80
CA GLY A 459 -29.56 -5.61 60.01
C GLY A 459 -30.76 -5.51 60.98
N ASP A 460 -31.84 -6.25 60.75
CA ASP A 460 -33.02 -6.29 61.64
C ASP A 460 -33.26 -7.68 62.28
N ASP A 461 -32.40 -8.67 62.01
CA ASP A 461 -32.38 -9.96 62.71
C ASP A 461 -31.16 -10.01 63.65
N ASP A 462 -31.23 -9.21 64.73
CA ASP A 462 -30.34 -9.27 65.89
C ASP A 462 -30.68 -10.45 66.84
N GLU A 463 -31.36 -11.48 66.34
CA GLU A 463 -31.64 -12.71 67.05
C GLU A 463 -31.36 -13.91 66.14
N VAL A 464 -30.65 -14.90 66.70
CA VAL A 464 -30.37 -16.24 66.13
C VAL A 464 -29.08 -16.38 65.32
N LEU A 465 -27.91 -16.26 65.96
CA LEU A 465 -26.72 -17.00 65.50
C LEU A 465 -25.75 -17.41 66.61
N PHE A 466 -26.26 -18.04 67.67
CA PHE A 466 -25.46 -18.92 68.55
C PHE A 466 -26.29 -20.12 69.02
N SER A 467 -26.56 -21.08 68.11
CA SER A 467 -26.85 -22.45 68.52
C SER A 467 -25.75 -23.36 67.98
N TYR A 468 -24.73 -23.56 68.81
CA TYR A 468 -23.68 -24.54 68.60
C TYR A 468 -24.30 -25.94 68.71
N ASP A 469 -24.42 -26.64 67.58
CA ASP A 469 -24.78 -28.07 67.51
C ASP A 469 -23.49 -28.89 67.32
N PRO A 470 -22.99 -29.58 68.36
CA PRO A 470 -21.69 -30.23 68.34
C PRO A 470 -21.63 -31.54 67.53
N ASP A 471 -22.71 -31.99 66.90
CA ASP A 471 -22.79 -33.34 66.33
C ASP A 471 -22.76 -33.41 64.79
N ASN A 472 -22.55 -32.30 64.04
CA ASN A 472 -22.68 -32.35 62.58
C ASN A 472 -21.65 -31.61 61.69
N ASP A 473 -20.58 -31.00 62.18
CA ASP A 473 -19.54 -30.41 61.30
C ASP A 473 -18.24 -31.22 61.33
N GLY A 474 -18.33 -32.41 60.70
CA GLY A 474 -17.20 -33.14 60.19
C GLY A 474 -17.29 -33.23 58.67
N GLU A 475 -16.30 -32.64 58.00
CA GLU A 475 -15.88 -32.82 56.61
C GLU A 475 -16.33 -31.77 55.54
N GLU A 476 -15.29 -31.25 54.87
CA GLU A 476 -15.22 -30.55 53.58
C GLU A 476 -15.45 -29.02 53.50
N ALA A 477 -14.36 -28.25 53.63
CA ALA A 477 -13.91 -27.27 52.63
C ALA A 477 -12.64 -26.51 53.10
N LEU A 478 -11.48 -26.83 52.52
CA LEU A 478 -10.25 -26.05 52.66
C LEU A 478 -10.15 -25.05 51.50
N GLY A 479 -10.26 -23.76 51.82
CA GLY A 479 -10.11 -22.68 50.84
C GLY A 479 -10.62 -21.32 51.31
N SER A 480 -10.28 -20.92 52.54
CA SER A 480 -10.53 -19.55 53.04
C SER A 480 -9.29 -18.70 52.73
N ALA A 481 -9.44 -17.79 51.77
CA ALA A 481 -8.55 -16.66 51.60
C ALA A 481 -8.78 -15.70 52.78
N GLY A 482 -7.72 -15.47 53.56
CA GLY A 482 -7.72 -14.47 54.62
C GLY A 482 -7.87 -13.08 54.03
N LEU A 483 -8.85 -12.35 54.54
CA LEU A 483 -8.97 -10.91 54.37
C LEU A 483 -8.00 -10.27 55.36
N GLU A 484 -6.83 -9.85 54.87
CA GLU A 484 -5.97 -8.89 55.54
C GLU A 484 -6.60 -7.50 55.35
N TYR A 485 -7.09 -6.94 56.45
CA TYR A 485 -7.21 -5.50 56.62
C TYR A 485 -5.78 -5.00 56.81
N ASP A 486 -5.23 -4.24 55.86
CA ASP A 486 -4.05 -3.43 56.15
C ASP A 486 -4.47 -2.08 56.74
N ASP A 487 -3.84 -1.81 57.88
CA ASP A 487 -3.82 -0.54 58.58
C ASP A 487 -2.87 0.39 57.82
N TYR A 488 -3.17 1.69 57.88
CA TYR A 488 -2.29 2.83 57.67
C TYR A 488 -0.80 2.52 57.55
N ASP A 489 -0.23 2.76 56.37
CA ASP A 489 1.22 2.94 56.20
C ASP A 489 1.50 4.43 55.92
N GLU A 490 1.60 5.20 56.99
CA GLU A 490 2.44 6.41 57.03
C GLU A 490 3.84 5.95 57.45
N GLY A 491 4.63 5.54 56.46
CA GLY A 491 6.03 5.15 56.60
C GLY A 491 6.82 5.70 55.41
N ASP A 492 7.63 6.71 55.68
CA ASP A 492 8.55 7.37 54.75
C ASP A 492 9.67 6.40 54.35
N ASP A 493 9.51 5.68 53.24
CA ASP A 493 10.60 4.97 52.56
C ASP A 493 10.86 5.62 51.19
N ASN A 494 12.06 6.19 51.08
CA ASN A 494 12.62 6.93 49.95
C ASN A 494 12.97 6.00 48.75
N ASP A 495 12.03 5.13 48.35
CA ASP A 495 12.21 4.16 47.28
C ASP A 495 11.81 4.75 45.91
N LEU A 496 12.81 4.86 45.02
CA LEU A 496 12.70 5.44 43.67
C LEU A 496 11.52 4.87 42.86
N GLU A 497 10.60 5.74 42.44
CA GLU A 497 9.40 5.36 41.70
C GLU A 497 9.73 4.94 40.25
N LEU A 498 9.45 3.68 39.90
CA LEU A 498 9.58 3.10 38.55
C LEU A 498 8.37 3.46 37.69
N VAL A 499 8.55 4.02 36.49
CA VAL A 499 7.51 4.45 35.52
C VAL A 499 7.67 3.68 34.23
N VAL A 500 6.64 2.97 33.75
CA VAL A 500 6.70 2.29 32.45
C VAL A 500 6.19 3.23 31.35
N THR A 501 6.99 3.59 30.36
CA THR A 501 6.55 4.47 29.25
C THR A 501 5.52 3.79 28.35
N LYS A 502 4.84 4.55 27.47
CA LYS A 502 3.94 4.00 26.43
C LYS A 502 4.59 2.86 25.63
N GLU A 503 5.91 2.92 25.52
CA GLU A 503 6.73 2.05 24.70
C GLU A 503 7.45 0.97 25.52
N GLY A 504 7.16 0.87 26.83
CA GLY A 504 7.59 -0.23 27.70
C GLY A 504 8.91 -0.02 28.45
N PHE A 505 9.47 1.20 28.48
CA PHE A 505 10.72 1.50 29.21
C PHE A 505 10.47 1.84 30.66
N VAL A 506 11.42 1.49 31.54
CA VAL A 506 11.34 1.82 32.96
C VAL A 506 12.11 3.11 33.23
N ASP A 507 11.39 4.22 33.25
CA ASP A 507 11.90 5.52 33.63
C ASP A 507 11.75 5.71 35.15
N ARG A 508 12.52 6.63 35.75
CA ARG A 508 12.41 6.94 37.19
C ARG A 508 12.44 8.43 37.40
N ILE A 509 11.69 8.92 38.38
CA ILE A 509 11.72 10.32 38.81
C ILE A 509 12.08 10.41 40.28
N HIS A 510 12.92 11.39 40.60
CA HIS A 510 13.27 11.75 41.96
C HIS A 510 13.21 13.27 42.10
N LEU A 511 12.49 13.77 43.11
CA LEU A 511 12.45 15.19 43.45
C LEU A 511 13.65 15.51 44.35
N ASP A 512 14.64 16.22 43.82
CA ASP A 512 15.84 16.57 44.58
C ASP A 512 15.58 17.77 45.51
N ILE A 513 14.89 18.80 45.00
CA ILE A 513 14.69 20.09 45.68
C ILE A 513 13.30 20.65 45.34
N TYR A 514 12.61 21.22 46.33
CA TYR A 514 11.45 22.09 46.15
C TYR A 514 11.49 23.26 47.15
N THR A 515 11.75 24.49 46.69
CA THR A 515 11.97 25.64 47.60
C THR A 515 11.70 27.00 46.96
N SER A 516 11.68 28.06 47.77
CA SER A 516 11.46 29.46 47.34
C SER A 516 12.61 30.38 47.76
N HIS A 517 12.93 31.38 46.92
CA HIS A 517 13.98 32.37 47.22
C HIS A 517 13.41 33.63 47.87
N GLN A 518 13.26 33.60 49.19
CA GLN A 518 12.65 34.68 49.98
C GLN A 518 13.42 36.02 49.93
N ARG A 519 14.73 35.97 49.64
CA ARG A 519 15.61 37.16 49.58
C ARG A 519 15.47 37.98 48.30
N ILE A 520 14.76 37.49 47.28
CA ILE A 520 14.46 38.25 46.06
C ILE A 520 13.30 39.21 46.35
N SER A 521 13.51 40.51 46.14
CA SER A 521 12.56 41.57 46.55
C SER A 521 12.06 42.45 45.40
N SER A 522 12.39 42.12 44.15
CA SER A 522 12.02 42.91 42.97
C SER A 522 10.57 42.74 42.49
N SER A 523 9.86 41.73 43.00
CA SER A 523 8.42 41.49 42.77
C SER A 523 7.67 41.37 44.10
N ASP A 524 6.34 41.45 44.06
CA ASP A 524 5.45 41.15 45.18
C ASP A 524 5.21 39.64 45.37
N HIS A 525 5.71 38.81 44.44
CA HIS A 525 5.86 37.36 44.57
C HIS A 525 7.33 36.94 44.75
N LYS A 526 7.52 35.78 45.39
CA LYS A 526 8.82 35.12 45.53
C LYS A 526 8.97 33.98 44.52
N PRO A 527 10.11 33.87 43.83
CA PRO A 527 10.30 32.80 42.86
C PRO A 527 10.41 31.45 43.57
N VAL A 528 9.94 30.40 42.91
CA VAL A 528 9.94 29.01 43.38
C VAL A 528 10.69 28.14 42.38
N ILE A 529 11.50 27.21 42.87
CA ILE A 529 12.21 26.23 42.05
C ILE A 529 11.92 24.80 42.49
N SER A 530 12.04 23.88 41.55
CA SER A 530 12.26 22.48 41.82
C SER A 530 13.34 21.90 40.91
N ILE A 531 14.04 20.88 41.40
CA ILE A 531 15.02 20.12 40.64
C ILE A 531 14.62 18.65 40.71
N PHE A 532 14.57 18.00 39.56
CA PHE A 532 14.26 16.59 39.42
C PHE A 532 15.44 15.86 38.78
N THR A 533 15.74 14.67 39.27
CA THR A 533 16.60 13.70 38.59
C THR A 533 15.71 12.67 37.89
N LEU A 534 15.92 12.49 36.59
CA LEU A 534 15.16 11.56 35.75
C LEU A 534 16.10 10.51 35.15
N ASP A 535 15.76 9.25 35.33
CA ASP A 535 16.34 8.13 34.58
C ASP A 535 15.42 7.80 33.42
N TYR A 536 15.98 7.74 32.22
CA TYR A 536 15.23 7.42 31.01
C TYR A 536 16.10 6.65 30.01
N ASP A 537 15.47 5.83 29.20
CA ASP A 537 16.14 5.14 28.12
C ASP A 537 16.25 6.05 26.89
N ALA A 538 17.38 6.06 26.17
CA ALA A 538 17.57 6.88 24.97
C ALA A 538 18.16 6.09 23.80
N VAL A 539 17.74 6.43 22.59
CA VAL A 539 18.25 5.85 21.34
C VAL A 539 19.69 6.31 21.08
N VAL A 540 20.58 5.34 20.82
CA VAL A 540 21.94 5.58 20.36
C VAL A 540 21.97 5.58 18.82
N PRO A 541 22.25 6.73 18.16
CA PRO A 541 22.13 6.86 16.70
C PRO A 541 22.95 5.84 15.92
N ASP A 542 24.20 5.59 16.33
CA ASP A 542 25.09 4.66 15.66
C ASP A 542 24.61 3.20 15.72
N LEU A 543 23.99 2.81 16.84
CA LEU A 543 23.44 1.45 16.99
C LEU A 543 22.15 1.30 16.17
N LYS A 544 21.28 2.32 16.18
CA LYS A 544 20.06 2.34 15.37
C LYS A 544 20.39 2.25 13.88
N ALA A 545 21.41 2.96 13.41
CA ALA A 545 21.88 2.88 12.03
C ALA A 545 22.38 1.48 11.64
N LYS A 546 23.10 0.78 12.54
CA LYS A 546 23.54 -0.60 12.32
C LYS A 546 22.38 -1.58 12.23
N VAL A 547 21.42 -1.49 13.15
CA VAL A 547 20.23 -2.35 13.16
C VAL A 547 19.38 -2.08 11.91
N HIS A 548 19.20 -0.80 11.54
CA HIS A 548 18.51 -0.41 10.32
C HIS A 548 19.14 -1.03 9.06
N ALA A 549 20.47 -0.93 8.91
CA ALA A 549 21.17 -1.51 7.78
C ALA A 549 21.02 -3.04 7.71
N GLU A 550 21.04 -3.73 8.86
CA GLU A 550 20.87 -5.18 8.90
C GLU A 550 19.43 -5.61 8.59
N VAL A 551 18.42 -4.92 9.12
CA VAL A 551 17.00 -5.21 8.83
C VAL A 551 16.70 -4.94 7.36
N ALA A 552 17.17 -3.82 6.79
CA ALA A 552 17.01 -3.53 5.37
C ALA A 552 17.65 -4.64 4.50
N ARG A 553 18.86 -5.09 4.84
CA ARG A 553 19.53 -6.19 4.14
C ARG A 553 18.76 -7.51 4.22
N GLN A 554 18.11 -7.78 5.35
CA GLN A 554 17.29 -8.99 5.53
C GLN A 554 15.99 -8.92 4.72
N LEU A 555 15.33 -7.76 4.69
CA LEU A 555 14.14 -7.54 3.87
C LEU A 555 14.47 -7.66 2.37
N ASP A 556 15.53 -6.99 1.90
CA ASP A 556 15.98 -7.11 0.51
C ASP A 556 16.32 -8.56 0.15
N ARG A 557 16.91 -9.31 1.08
CA ARG A 557 17.21 -10.73 0.87
C ARG A 557 15.93 -11.57 0.78
N ALA A 558 14.98 -11.37 1.69
CA ALA A 558 13.71 -12.08 1.70
C ALA A 558 12.87 -11.77 0.44
N GLU A 559 12.84 -10.51 -0.02
CA GLU A 559 12.17 -10.13 -1.26
C GLU A 559 12.81 -10.80 -2.48
N ASN A 560 14.15 -10.81 -2.55
CA ASN A 560 14.86 -11.48 -3.65
C ASN A 560 14.70 -13.00 -3.63
N GLU A 561 14.64 -13.63 -2.45
CA GLU A 561 14.41 -15.07 -2.29
C GLU A 561 12.93 -15.45 -2.58
N GLY A 562 11.99 -14.53 -2.35
CA GLY A 562 10.56 -14.71 -2.60
C GLY A 562 10.10 -14.41 -4.04
N ARG A 563 10.97 -13.90 -4.91
CA ARG A 563 10.58 -13.56 -6.29
C ARG A 563 10.58 -14.81 -7.20
N PRO A 564 9.47 -15.12 -7.91
CA PRO A 564 9.42 -16.23 -8.84
C PRO A 564 10.39 -16.02 -10.02
N GLY A 565 11.10 -17.09 -10.39
CA GLY A 565 12.18 -17.05 -11.37
C GLY A 565 12.02 -18.07 -12.48
N ILE A 566 11.63 -17.61 -13.68
CA ILE A 566 11.47 -18.46 -14.86
C ILE A 566 12.69 -18.34 -15.78
N THR A 567 13.19 -19.49 -16.22
CA THR A 567 14.18 -19.58 -17.29
C THR A 567 13.51 -20.14 -18.55
N ILE A 568 13.79 -19.51 -19.70
CA ILE A 568 13.25 -19.90 -21.00
C ILE A 568 14.38 -20.47 -21.84
N VAL A 569 14.19 -21.68 -22.36
CA VAL A 569 15.10 -22.34 -23.29
C VAL A 569 14.40 -22.49 -24.63
N VAL A 570 15.02 -21.98 -25.70
CA VAL A 570 14.52 -22.16 -27.06
C VAL A 570 15.00 -23.50 -27.59
N ASP A 571 14.07 -24.40 -27.90
CA ASP A 571 14.40 -25.66 -28.55
C ASP A 571 14.76 -25.37 -30.01
N SER A 572 16.04 -25.09 -30.27
CA SER A 572 16.52 -24.81 -31.62
C SER A 572 16.49 -26.11 -32.43
N ASN A 573 15.45 -26.27 -33.24
CA ASN A 573 15.31 -27.38 -34.17
C ASN A 573 16.22 -27.17 -35.39
N ASP A 574 17.54 -27.12 -35.18
CA ASP A 574 18.49 -27.17 -36.30
C ASP A 574 19.82 -27.82 -35.90
N ALA A 575 19.94 -29.10 -36.24
CA ALA A 575 21.20 -29.80 -36.33
C ALA A 575 21.97 -29.31 -37.57
N SER A 576 22.64 -28.16 -37.46
CA SER A 576 23.73 -27.78 -38.38
C SER A 576 24.73 -26.86 -37.68
N PRO A 577 25.96 -27.33 -37.39
CA PRO A 577 26.98 -26.51 -36.77
C PRO A 577 27.68 -25.71 -37.87
N SER A 578 27.30 -24.44 -38.06
CA SER A 578 28.16 -23.54 -38.84
C SER A 578 28.24 -22.13 -38.27
N HIS A 579 29.49 -21.80 -37.94
CA HIS A 579 30.06 -20.47 -37.76
C HIS A 579 29.64 -19.62 -36.56
N GLY A 580 30.39 -19.88 -35.47
CA GLY A 580 30.86 -18.93 -34.46
C GLY A 580 30.73 -17.45 -34.82
N ARG A 581 29.63 -16.86 -34.37
CA ARG A 581 29.56 -15.48 -33.90
C ARG A 581 28.85 -15.54 -32.56
N GLN A 582 29.48 -14.99 -31.53
CA GLN A 582 28.86 -14.75 -30.23
C GLN A 582 27.53 -14.02 -30.46
N GLN A 583 26.41 -14.76 -30.37
CA GLN A 583 25.09 -14.17 -30.32
C GLN A 583 24.87 -13.67 -28.90
N SER A 584 24.56 -12.38 -28.82
CA SER A 584 23.96 -11.76 -27.64
C SER A 584 22.84 -12.63 -27.10
N SER A 585 22.71 -12.65 -25.77
CA SER A 585 21.69 -13.31 -24.95
C SER A 585 20.24 -12.90 -25.27
N GLY A 586 19.77 -13.14 -26.49
CA GLY A 586 18.42 -12.87 -26.94
C GLY A 586 17.71 -14.19 -27.29
N ILE A 587 16.58 -14.43 -26.63
CA ILE A 587 15.63 -15.49 -26.97
C ILE A 587 14.97 -15.04 -28.30
N LEU A 588 15.34 -15.61 -29.44
CA LEU A 588 14.68 -15.38 -30.72
C LEU A 588 14.09 -16.70 -31.20
N VAL A 589 12.79 -16.70 -31.50
CA VAL A 589 12.11 -17.85 -32.11
C VAL A 589 11.96 -17.60 -33.59
N ASP A 590 12.58 -18.45 -34.40
CA ASP A 590 12.43 -18.46 -35.85
C ASP A 590 11.51 -19.62 -36.25
N LEU A 591 10.34 -19.29 -36.79
CA LEU A 591 9.34 -20.24 -37.29
C LEU A 591 9.66 -20.69 -38.73
N GLY A 592 10.74 -20.20 -39.33
CA GLY A 592 11.15 -20.57 -40.67
C GLY A 592 10.18 -20.09 -41.76
N GLU A 593 10.03 -20.87 -42.82
CA GLU A 593 9.18 -20.52 -43.97
C GLU A 593 7.71 -20.85 -43.71
N ILE A 594 6.88 -19.83 -43.50
CA ILE A 594 5.43 -19.95 -43.31
C ILE A 594 4.75 -20.01 -44.67
N ARG A 595 3.93 -21.04 -44.90
CA ARG A 595 3.22 -21.31 -46.17
C ARG A 595 1.72 -21.21 -45.97
N PHE A 596 1.00 -20.86 -47.03
CA PHE A 596 -0.46 -20.81 -47.00
C PHE A 596 -1.07 -22.18 -46.66
N LEU A 597 -2.03 -22.19 -45.74
CA LEU A 597 -2.71 -23.38 -45.18
C LEU A 597 -1.82 -24.40 -44.44
N LYS A 598 -0.51 -24.17 -44.33
CA LYS A 598 0.39 -25.04 -43.57
C LYS A 598 0.55 -24.53 -42.14
N ARG A 599 0.35 -25.43 -41.17
CA ARG A 599 0.65 -25.18 -39.76
C ARG A 599 2.14 -25.41 -39.52
N GLU A 600 2.82 -24.43 -38.96
CA GLU A 600 4.21 -24.53 -38.50
C GLU A 600 4.24 -24.38 -36.98
N THR A 601 5.00 -25.21 -36.29
CA THR A 601 5.00 -25.25 -34.82
C THR A 601 6.43 -25.18 -34.29
N SER A 602 6.66 -24.38 -33.24
CA SER A 602 7.89 -24.32 -32.47
C SER A 602 7.61 -24.45 -30.99
N THR A 603 8.49 -25.11 -30.25
CA THR A 603 8.36 -25.28 -28.80
C THR A 603 9.42 -24.48 -28.04
N LEU A 604 9.04 -23.97 -26.88
CA LEU A 604 9.91 -23.34 -25.90
C LEU A 604 9.79 -24.12 -24.60
N THR A 605 10.90 -24.42 -23.95
CA THR A 605 10.88 -25.04 -22.63
C THR A 605 10.98 -23.95 -21.56
N LEU A 606 9.94 -23.83 -20.74
CA LEU A 606 9.90 -22.95 -19.57
C LEU A 606 10.23 -23.78 -18.33
N ALA A 607 11.16 -23.30 -17.50
CA ALA A 607 11.57 -23.96 -16.27
C ALA A 607 11.49 -23.00 -15.09
N ASN A 608 10.85 -23.42 -13.99
CA ASN A 608 10.92 -22.67 -12.74
C ASN A 608 12.25 -22.94 -12.04
N THR A 609 13.15 -21.97 -12.15
CA THR A 609 14.48 -21.97 -11.50
C THR A 609 14.51 -21.18 -10.18
N GLY A 610 13.38 -20.59 -9.79
CA GLY A 610 13.22 -19.88 -8.53
C GLY A 610 13.02 -20.80 -7.33
N GLY A 611 13.01 -20.22 -6.13
CA GLY A 611 12.73 -20.93 -4.88
C GLY A 611 11.25 -21.03 -4.52
N VAL A 612 10.37 -20.39 -5.31
CA VAL A 612 8.92 -20.29 -5.06
C VAL A 612 8.13 -20.70 -6.31
N PRO A 613 6.86 -21.12 -6.18
CA PRO A 613 5.99 -21.41 -7.32
C PRO A 613 5.85 -20.19 -8.24
N ALA A 614 5.84 -20.42 -9.55
CA ALA A 614 5.79 -19.37 -10.55
C ALA A 614 4.61 -19.58 -11.49
N THR A 615 3.69 -18.62 -11.52
CA THR A 615 2.55 -18.63 -12.44
C THR A 615 2.88 -17.82 -13.68
N VAL A 616 2.69 -18.41 -14.86
CA VAL A 616 3.04 -17.82 -16.16
C VAL A 616 1.85 -17.78 -17.11
N ALA A 617 1.76 -16.70 -17.88
CA ALA A 617 0.75 -16.53 -18.93
C ALA A 617 1.28 -15.65 -20.07
N PHE A 618 0.83 -15.91 -21.30
CA PHE A 618 1.05 -14.97 -22.42
C PHE A 618 0.03 -13.84 -22.33
N VAL A 619 0.52 -12.60 -22.27
CA VAL A 619 -0.33 -11.40 -22.19
C VAL A 619 -0.23 -10.56 -23.45
N GLU A 620 -1.34 -9.92 -23.79
CA GLU A 620 -1.40 -8.98 -24.90
C GLU A 620 -0.63 -7.70 -24.56
N LYS A 621 -0.08 -7.05 -25.59
CA LYS A 621 0.59 -5.76 -25.41
C LYS A 621 -0.46 -4.72 -25.02
N PRO A 622 -0.26 -3.95 -23.95
CA PRO A 622 -1.13 -2.83 -23.64
C PRO A 622 -0.97 -1.76 -24.74
N THR A 623 -1.95 -1.66 -25.63
CA THR A 623 -2.02 -0.58 -26.63
C THR A 623 -2.65 0.65 -25.99
N THR A 624 -2.12 1.84 -26.32
CA THR A 624 -2.66 3.14 -25.88
C THR A 624 -3.96 3.53 -26.59
N GLU A 625 -4.39 2.73 -27.57
CA GLU A 625 -5.63 2.88 -28.32
C GLU A 625 -6.43 1.60 -28.13
N GLU A 626 -7.71 1.71 -27.75
CA GLU A 626 -8.65 0.59 -27.65
C GLU A 626 -8.87 0.00 -29.06
N PRO A 627 -8.35 -1.20 -29.38
CA PRO A 627 -8.68 -1.85 -30.63
C PRO A 627 -10.10 -2.43 -30.52
N GLU A 628 -10.85 -2.45 -31.64
CA GLU A 628 -12.22 -3.00 -31.68
C GLU A 628 -12.27 -4.53 -31.44
N GLU A 629 -11.12 -5.23 -31.50
CA GLU A 629 -10.98 -6.64 -31.07
C GLU A 629 -9.62 -6.86 -30.36
N PRO A 630 -9.61 -7.24 -29.06
CA PRO A 630 -8.40 -7.68 -28.36
C PRO A 630 -8.03 -9.11 -28.79
N GLY A 631 -6.82 -9.31 -29.30
CA GLY A 631 -6.32 -10.64 -29.66
C GLY A 631 -4.88 -10.64 -30.18
N PHE A 632 -4.21 -11.79 -30.02
CA PHE A 632 -2.96 -12.11 -30.72
C PHE A 632 -3.15 -11.96 -32.25
N PRO A 633 -2.08 -11.69 -33.01
CA PRO A 633 -2.21 -11.59 -34.46
C PRO A 633 -2.80 -12.91 -35.02
N PRO A 634 -3.74 -12.85 -35.97
CA PRO A 634 -4.56 -14.01 -36.37
C PRO A 634 -3.77 -15.17 -36.98
N TRP A 635 -2.48 -14.97 -37.30
CA TRP A 635 -1.59 -16.02 -37.81
C TRP A 635 -0.86 -16.80 -36.71
N LEU A 636 -0.89 -16.39 -35.44
CA LEU A 636 -0.10 -16.97 -34.36
C LEU A 636 -0.99 -17.37 -33.18
N SER A 637 -0.83 -18.61 -32.71
CA SER A 637 -1.47 -19.15 -31.51
C SER A 637 -0.41 -19.66 -30.51
N THR A 638 -0.76 -19.63 -29.23
CA THR A 638 0.12 -20.05 -28.13
C THR A 638 -0.64 -20.99 -27.18
N ALA A 639 -0.01 -22.08 -26.79
CA ALA A 639 -0.56 -23.03 -25.82
C ALA A 639 0.55 -23.54 -24.87
N PHE A 640 0.16 -24.08 -23.72
CA PHE A 640 1.06 -24.77 -22.80
C PHE A 640 0.79 -26.27 -22.79
N ALA A 641 1.83 -27.09 -22.80
CA ALA A 641 1.76 -28.55 -22.78
C ALA A 641 2.80 -29.12 -21.82
N ARG A 642 2.43 -30.19 -21.08
CA ARG A 642 3.41 -30.87 -20.21
C ARG A 642 4.42 -31.69 -21.02
N PRO A 643 5.69 -31.79 -20.57
CA PRO A 643 6.68 -32.66 -21.18
C PRO A 643 6.35 -34.16 -21.06
N ASP A 644 5.58 -34.53 -20.02
CA ASP A 644 5.32 -35.91 -19.67
C ASP A 644 4.09 -36.48 -20.38
N GLY A 645 4.29 -36.87 -21.64
CA GLY A 645 3.43 -37.79 -22.40
C GLY A 645 4.28 -38.90 -23.00
N VAL A 646 4.73 -39.86 -22.18
CA VAL A 646 5.32 -41.11 -22.70
C VAL A 646 4.17 -42.01 -23.14
N GLY A 647 3.77 -41.89 -24.40
CA GLY A 647 2.72 -42.69 -25.03
C GLY A 647 1.79 -41.81 -25.86
N ASP A 648 1.11 -42.40 -26.85
CA ASP A 648 0.11 -41.78 -27.73
C ASP A 648 -1.15 -41.27 -26.97
N GLU A 649 -0.97 -40.57 -25.85
CA GLU A 649 -2.00 -39.82 -25.15
C GLU A 649 -1.87 -38.35 -25.56
N GLU A 650 -2.94 -37.78 -26.10
CA GLU A 650 -3.01 -36.40 -26.58
C GLU A 650 -2.46 -35.44 -25.51
N ALA A 651 -1.51 -34.57 -25.91
CA ALA A 651 -0.95 -33.55 -25.03
C ALA A 651 -2.07 -32.76 -24.36
N VAL A 652 -2.17 -32.84 -23.04
CA VAL A 652 -3.19 -32.11 -22.28
C VAL A 652 -2.88 -30.62 -22.37
N GLU A 653 -3.68 -29.89 -23.14
CA GLU A 653 -3.55 -28.45 -23.32
C GLU A 653 -3.86 -27.73 -21.99
N LEU A 654 -2.83 -27.14 -21.40
CA LEU A 654 -2.88 -26.49 -20.09
C LEU A 654 -3.32 -25.02 -20.23
N GLY A 655 -4.56 -24.77 -20.66
CA GLY A 655 -5.19 -23.45 -20.60
C GLY A 655 -4.33 -22.25 -21.06
N ARG A 656 -4.65 -21.04 -20.54
CA ARG A 656 -3.91 -19.79 -20.83
C ARG A 656 -2.89 -19.39 -19.76
N GLU A 657 -2.96 -20.03 -18.59
CA GLU A 657 -2.15 -19.73 -17.41
C GLU A 657 -1.73 -21.05 -16.77
N VAL A 658 -0.45 -21.15 -16.38
CA VAL A 658 0.13 -22.36 -15.79
C VAL A 658 0.96 -21.98 -14.57
N THR A 659 0.76 -22.69 -13.45
CA THR A 659 1.63 -22.60 -12.27
C THR A 659 2.66 -23.72 -12.31
N LEU A 660 3.94 -23.38 -12.13
CA LEU A 660 5.07 -24.30 -12.08
C LEU A 660 5.67 -24.31 -10.68
N GLU A 661 5.78 -25.49 -10.07
CA GLU A 661 6.53 -25.66 -8.82
C GLU A 661 8.05 -25.52 -9.05
N PRO A 662 8.85 -25.17 -8.02
CA PRO A 662 10.30 -25.10 -8.16
C PRO A 662 10.90 -26.40 -8.74
N GLY A 663 11.61 -26.28 -9.87
CA GLY A 663 12.21 -27.41 -10.60
C GLY A 663 11.30 -28.06 -11.65
N GLU A 664 10.03 -27.66 -11.77
CA GLU A 664 9.14 -28.14 -12.84
C GLU A 664 9.39 -27.42 -14.17
N THR A 665 9.03 -28.10 -15.26
CA THR A 665 9.12 -27.58 -16.62
C THR A 665 7.81 -27.76 -17.39
N VAL A 666 7.57 -26.86 -18.34
CA VAL A 666 6.44 -26.92 -19.28
C VAL A 666 6.89 -26.49 -20.67
N HIS A 667 6.28 -27.04 -21.70
CA HIS A 667 6.49 -26.58 -23.07
C HIS A 667 5.46 -25.50 -23.41
N ALA A 668 5.92 -24.33 -23.84
CA ALA A 668 5.09 -23.37 -24.56
C ALA A 668 5.17 -23.68 -26.06
N VAL A 669 4.03 -24.07 -26.63
CA VAL A 669 3.86 -24.41 -28.03
C VAL A 669 3.39 -23.17 -28.77
N LEU A 670 4.16 -22.75 -29.76
CA LEU A 670 3.89 -21.62 -30.65
C LEU A 670 3.51 -22.18 -32.01
N GLU A 671 2.30 -21.92 -32.49
CA GLU A 671 1.82 -22.38 -33.79
C GLU A 671 1.52 -21.20 -34.71
N ALA A 672 2.09 -21.22 -35.91
CA ALA A 672 1.79 -20.27 -36.97
C ALA A 672 0.94 -20.92 -38.08
N PHE A 673 -0.13 -20.24 -38.46
CA PHE A 673 -1.06 -20.70 -39.49
C PHE A 673 -1.68 -19.52 -40.26
N VAL A 674 -1.47 -19.48 -41.57
CA VAL A 674 -2.12 -18.49 -42.46
C VAL A 674 -3.16 -19.20 -43.32
N GLY A 675 -4.42 -19.12 -42.90
CA GLY A 675 -5.56 -19.71 -43.64
C GLY A 675 -6.48 -18.70 -44.31
N ASP A 676 -6.47 -17.44 -43.87
CA ASP A 676 -7.39 -16.43 -44.37
C ASP A 676 -6.90 -15.80 -45.70
N ILE A 677 -7.82 -15.67 -46.67
CA ILE A 677 -7.49 -15.17 -48.01
C ILE A 677 -7.08 -13.68 -47.98
N PRO A 678 -7.83 -12.76 -47.33
CA PRO A 678 -7.38 -11.39 -47.09
C PRO A 678 -5.98 -11.30 -46.48
N GLN A 679 -5.69 -12.09 -45.43
CA GLN A 679 -4.35 -12.09 -44.83
C GLN A 679 -3.26 -12.56 -45.80
N ALA A 680 -3.51 -13.66 -46.52
CA ALA A 680 -2.60 -14.15 -47.54
C ALA A 680 -2.34 -13.13 -48.65
N ARG A 681 -3.35 -12.34 -49.05
CA ARG A 681 -3.20 -11.22 -50.01
C ARG A 681 -2.27 -10.13 -49.50
N MET A 682 -2.47 -9.69 -48.26
CA MET A 682 -1.65 -8.64 -47.66
C MET A 682 -0.19 -9.10 -47.52
N LEU A 683 0.04 -10.36 -47.15
CA LEU A 683 1.38 -10.96 -47.09
C LEU A 683 2.01 -11.08 -48.49
N ASN A 684 1.21 -11.53 -49.46
CA ASN A 684 1.60 -11.61 -50.86
C ASN A 684 2.02 -10.24 -51.42
N ASP A 685 1.35 -9.15 -51.05
CA ASP A 685 1.69 -7.80 -51.52
C ASP A 685 2.81 -7.14 -50.70
N GLY A 686 3.31 -7.81 -49.66
CA GLY A 686 4.31 -7.26 -48.75
C GLY A 686 3.80 -6.13 -47.85
N GLN A 687 2.47 -6.03 -47.65
CA GLN A 687 1.83 -5.01 -46.80
C GLN A 687 1.96 -5.34 -45.31
N ILE A 688 2.03 -6.63 -44.96
CA ILE A 688 2.24 -7.11 -43.60
C ILE A 688 3.43 -8.08 -43.57
N SER A 689 4.06 -8.19 -42.41
CA SER A 689 5.19 -9.09 -42.15
C SER A 689 4.87 -10.00 -40.96
N LEU A 690 5.48 -11.19 -40.92
CA LEU A 690 5.26 -12.18 -39.86
C LEU A 690 6.30 -11.99 -38.76
N GLU A 691 6.21 -10.85 -38.07
CA GLU A 691 7.08 -10.48 -36.95
C GLU A 691 6.22 -10.05 -35.76
N GLU A 692 6.47 -10.60 -34.58
CA GLU A 692 5.74 -10.28 -33.35
C GLU A 692 6.65 -10.42 -32.13
N VAL A 693 6.31 -9.76 -31.01
CA VAL A 693 6.99 -9.93 -29.72
C VAL A 693 5.95 -10.39 -28.70
N LEU A 694 6.03 -11.65 -28.27
CA LEU A 694 5.19 -12.16 -27.20
C LEU A 694 5.70 -11.68 -25.84
N VAL A 695 4.77 -11.36 -24.95
CA VAL A 695 5.06 -11.05 -23.54
C VAL A 695 4.61 -12.23 -22.70
N LEU A 696 5.58 -12.98 -22.15
CA LEU A 696 5.31 -13.99 -21.14
C LEU A 696 5.41 -13.32 -19.77
N ARG A 697 4.27 -13.13 -19.13
CA ARG A 697 4.18 -12.55 -17.78
C ARG A 697 4.35 -13.63 -16.73
N VAL A 698 5.19 -13.33 -15.74
CA VAL A 698 5.29 -14.10 -14.50
C VAL A 698 4.61 -13.28 -13.41
N THR A 699 3.56 -13.83 -12.80
CA THR A 699 2.85 -13.16 -11.69
C THR A 699 3.84 -12.86 -10.55
N ASP A 700 3.87 -11.60 -10.09
CA ASP A 700 4.83 -11.08 -9.11
C ASP A 700 6.32 -11.27 -9.47
N GLY A 701 6.60 -11.52 -10.75
CA GLY A 701 7.92 -11.76 -11.31
C GLY A 701 8.31 -10.77 -12.41
N ARG A 702 9.27 -11.18 -13.26
CA ARG A 702 9.74 -10.39 -14.41
C ARG A 702 8.99 -10.80 -15.68
N ASP A 703 8.57 -9.81 -16.47
CA ASP A 703 8.05 -10.05 -17.83
C ASP A 703 9.18 -10.46 -18.80
N HIS A 704 8.96 -11.51 -19.60
CA HIS A 704 9.88 -11.98 -20.64
C HIS A 704 9.35 -11.60 -22.03
N PHE A 705 10.19 -10.94 -22.82
CA PHE A 705 9.88 -10.53 -24.19
C PHE A 705 10.50 -11.53 -25.18
N ILE A 706 9.66 -12.21 -25.94
CA ILE A 706 10.05 -13.27 -26.87
C ILE A 706 9.76 -12.79 -28.30
N PRO A 707 10.76 -12.24 -29.02
CA PRO A 707 10.62 -11.96 -30.44
C PRO A 707 10.43 -13.25 -31.24
N ILE A 708 9.43 -13.22 -32.11
CA ILE A 708 9.06 -14.28 -33.05
C ILE A 708 9.18 -13.73 -34.46
N ARG A 709 9.78 -14.53 -35.34
CA ARG A 709 9.92 -14.22 -36.75
C ARG A 709 9.51 -15.41 -37.62
N GLY A 710 8.86 -15.13 -38.74
CA GLY A 710 8.64 -16.09 -39.81
C GLY A 710 8.84 -15.45 -41.19
N ALA A 711 9.30 -16.24 -42.15
CA ALA A 711 9.47 -15.82 -43.53
C ALA A 711 8.26 -16.26 -44.37
N TRP A 712 7.51 -15.32 -44.93
CA TRP A 712 6.36 -15.65 -45.78
C TRP A 712 6.79 -16.28 -47.11
N SER A 713 6.23 -17.44 -47.44
CA SER A 713 6.34 -18.06 -48.77
C SER A 713 5.19 -17.61 -49.68
N PRO A 714 5.46 -16.84 -50.74
CA PRO A 714 4.41 -16.34 -51.63
C PRO A 714 3.62 -17.46 -52.31
N THR A 715 2.30 -17.29 -52.41
CA THR A 715 1.39 -18.24 -53.05
C THR A 715 0.63 -17.61 -54.22
N CYS A 716 0.22 -18.43 -55.19
CA CYS A 716 -0.66 -18.00 -56.28
C CYS A 716 -2.10 -17.73 -55.80
N ILE A 717 -2.48 -18.28 -54.64
CA ILE A 717 -3.79 -18.05 -54.01
C ILE A 717 -3.89 -16.58 -53.58
N GLY A 718 -5.03 -15.95 -53.87
CA GLY A 718 -5.27 -14.55 -53.50
C GLY A 718 -4.85 -13.55 -54.57
N ARG A 719 -4.31 -13.96 -55.72
CA ARG A 719 -3.87 -13.06 -56.80
C ARG A 719 -4.93 -12.84 -57.87
N SER A 720 -4.81 -11.75 -58.62
CA SER A 720 -5.62 -11.48 -59.82
C SER A 720 -5.13 -12.29 -61.03
N ILE A 721 -5.99 -12.44 -62.04
CA ILE A 721 -5.59 -13.01 -63.33
C ILE A 721 -4.48 -12.19 -63.97
N ASP A 722 -4.57 -10.85 -63.88
CA ASP A 722 -3.57 -9.95 -64.45
C ASP A 722 -2.19 -10.13 -63.80
N GLU A 723 -2.11 -10.38 -62.49
CA GLU A 723 -0.82 -10.68 -61.85
C GLU A 723 -0.27 -12.04 -62.30
N LEU A 724 -1.10 -13.08 -62.32
CA LEU A 724 -0.65 -14.45 -62.60
C LEU A 724 -0.16 -14.64 -64.04
N ILE A 725 -0.76 -13.95 -65.02
CA ILE A 725 -0.29 -14.04 -66.43
C ILE A 725 1.10 -13.43 -66.66
N ARG A 726 1.63 -12.68 -65.68
CA ARG A 726 2.96 -12.07 -65.70
C ARG A 726 4.01 -12.95 -65.01
N VAL A 727 3.60 -14.09 -64.44
CA VAL A 727 4.52 -15.05 -63.82
C VAL A 727 5.18 -15.92 -64.91
N PRO A 728 6.52 -15.93 -65.03
CA PRO A 728 7.24 -16.76 -66.01
C PRO A 728 7.23 -18.24 -65.61
N ASP A 729 7.85 -19.10 -66.44
CA ASP A 729 7.97 -20.53 -66.13
C ASP A 729 8.85 -20.77 -64.88
N GLY A 730 8.41 -21.67 -64.00
CA GLY A 730 9.07 -21.98 -62.73
C GLY A 730 8.38 -21.44 -61.47
N GLY A 731 7.17 -20.90 -61.61
CA GLY A 731 6.24 -20.66 -60.50
C GLY A 731 6.41 -19.35 -59.74
N ILE A 732 5.38 -19.04 -58.95
CA ILE A 732 5.28 -17.79 -58.20
C ILE A 732 6.40 -17.66 -57.16
N ARG A 733 6.82 -18.75 -56.51
CA ARG A 733 7.87 -18.70 -55.47
C ARG A 733 9.21 -18.27 -56.02
N LYS A 734 9.65 -18.91 -57.11
CA LYS A 734 10.91 -18.57 -57.79
C LYS A 734 10.88 -17.15 -58.36
N PHE A 735 9.72 -16.76 -58.90
CA PHE A 735 9.53 -15.42 -59.45
C PHE A 735 9.59 -14.34 -58.37
N ALA A 736 8.86 -14.51 -57.27
CA ALA A 736 8.84 -13.58 -56.15
C ALA A 736 10.23 -13.41 -55.52
N GLN A 737 10.96 -14.51 -55.32
CA GLN A 737 12.35 -14.47 -54.84
C GLN A 737 13.27 -13.67 -55.78
N THR A 738 13.09 -13.83 -57.11
CA THR A 738 13.85 -13.08 -58.10
C THR A 738 13.50 -11.58 -58.10
N LEU A 739 12.23 -11.25 -57.87
CA LEU A 739 11.77 -9.85 -57.76
C LEU A 739 12.31 -9.18 -56.51
N GLU A 740 12.27 -9.86 -55.37
CA GLU A 740 12.81 -9.38 -54.11
C GLU A 740 14.30 -9.04 -54.25
N GLN A 741 15.10 -9.93 -54.86
CA GLN A 741 16.52 -9.69 -55.13
C GLN A 741 16.79 -8.49 -56.05
N LYS A 742 15.87 -8.17 -56.98
CA LYS A 742 16.05 -7.11 -57.99
C LYS A 742 15.50 -5.74 -57.58
N ARG A 743 14.34 -5.73 -56.92
CA ARG A 743 13.56 -4.50 -56.61
C ARG A 743 13.48 -4.21 -55.11
N GLY A 744 13.88 -5.14 -54.23
CA GLY A 744 13.87 -4.95 -52.77
C GLY A 744 12.47 -4.86 -52.14
N GLN A 745 11.40 -5.04 -52.93
CA GLN A 745 10.04 -5.15 -52.45
C GLN A 745 9.60 -6.62 -52.55
N PRO A 746 9.35 -7.30 -51.42
CA PRO A 746 8.85 -8.66 -51.45
C PRO A 746 7.42 -8.67 -51.97
N GLY A 747 7.15 -9.57 -52.91
CA GLY A 747 5.79 -10.05 -53.17
C GLY A 747 4.92 -9.28 -54.17
N SER A 748 4.99 -7.95 -54.31
CA SER A 748 4.10 -7.23 -55.24
C SER A 748 4.44 -7.47 -56.73
N ILE A 749 3.45 -7.90 -57.53
CA ILE A 749 3.57 -8.06 -58.98
C ILE A 749 3.04 -6.82 -59.69
N GLY A 750 3.96 -6.03 -60.25
CA GLY A 750 3.60 -4.82 -60.98
C GLY A 750 2.87 -5.09 -62.29
N TYR A 751 1.79 -4.34 -62.56
CA TYR A 751 1.04 -4.39 -63.82
C TYR A 751 1.85 -3.95 -65.04
N ASP A 752 3.00 -3.29 -64.82
CA ASP A 752 4.00 -2.87 -65.83
C ASP A 752 4.82 -4.03 -66.42
N LEU A 753 4.80 -5.20 -65.78
CA LEU A 753 5.55 -6.37 -66.22
C LEU A 753 4.94 -7.00 -67.48
N ASN A 754 5.79 -7.64 -68.28
CA ASN A 754 5.38 -8.29 -69.53
C ASN A 754 4.43 -9.46 -69.27
N VAL A 755 3.43 -9.60 -70.15
CA VAL A 755 2.53 -10.76 -70.15
C VAL A 755 3.23 -11.95 -70.79
N HIS A 756 3.20 -13.10 -70.12
CA HIS A 756 3.88 -14.32 -70.54
C HIS A 756 2.93 -15.42 -71.02
N CYS A 757 1.69 -15.45 -70.53
CA CYS A 757 0.68 -16.44 -70.93
C CYS A 757 -0.69 -15.79 -71.18
N ALA A 758 -1.52 -16.46 -71.98
CA ALA A 758 -2.85 -15.95 -72.37
C ALA A 758 -3.91 -16.12 -71.27
N ALA A 759 -3.65 -16.98 -70.28
CA ALA A 759 -4.45 -17.19 -69.07
C ALA A 759 -3.53 -17.74 -67.96
N PRO A 760 -3.94 -17.70 -66.68
CA PRO A 760 -3.14 -18.22 -65.57
C PRO A 760 -2.81 -19.70 -65.78
N LYS A 761 -1.54 -20.07 -65.65
CA LYS A 761 -1.07 -21.45 -65.86
C LYS A 761 -1.64 -22.38 -64.81
N GLU A 762 -1.85 -21.87 -63.61
CA GLU A 762 -2.43 -22.54 -62.46
C GLU A 762 -3.84 -23.05 -62.79
N LEU A 763 -4.67 -22.19 -63.39
CA LEU A 763 -6.02 -22.56 -63.82
C LEU A 763 -5.96 -23.67 -64.88
N PHE A 764 -5.07 -23.54 -65.86
CA PHE A 764 -4.91 -24.54 -66.93
C PHE A 764 -4.51 -25.90 -66.36
N LYS A 765 -3.49 -25.95 -65.51
CA LYS A 765 -3.02 -27.17 -64.85
C LYS A 765 -4.12 -27.84 -64.02
N LEU A 766 -4.88 -27.07 -63.26
CA LEU A 766 -6.00 -27.58 -62.47
C LEU A 766 -7.10 -28.16 -63.37
N THR A 767 -7.48 -27.46 -64.44
CA THR A 767 -8.50 -27.97 -65.39
C THR A 767 -8.06 -29.24 -66.10
N GLU A 768 -6.81 -29.33 -66.57
CA GLU A 768 -6.26 -30.50 -67.26
C GLU A 768 -6.20 -31.73 -66.35
N VAL A 769 -5.77 -31.52 -65.10
CA VAL A 769 -5.64 -32.60 -64.12
C VAL A 769 -7.00 -33.13 -63.70
N ILE A 770 -7.99 -32.25 -63.52
CA ILE A 770 -9.38 -32.67 -63.23
C ILE A 770 -9.95 -33.52 -64.37
N GLU A 771 -9.78 -33.11 -65.63
CA GLU A 771 -10.23 -33.93 -66.76
C GLU A 771 -9.59 -35.32 -66.77
N THR A 772 -8.27 -35.37 -66.58
CA THR A 772 -7.51 -36.63 -66.55
C THR A 772 -7.94 -37.52 -65.38
N LEU A 773 -8.20 -36.93 -64.21
CA LEU A 773 -8.63 -37.65 -63.02
C LEU A 773 -10.08 -38.17 -63.13
N VAL A 774 -10.97 -37.45 -63.82
CA VAL A 774 -12.33 -37.94 -64.13
C VAL A 774 -12.29 -39.18 -65.01
N GLU A 775 -11.50 -39.15 -66.08
CA GLU A 775 -11.32 -40.32 -66.97
C GLU A 775 -10.75 -41.52 -66.19
N ARG A 776 -9.79 -41.27 -65.29
CA ARG A 776 -9.21 -42.30 -64.43
C ARG A 776 -10.19 -42.84 -63.38
N ALA A 777 -10.97 -41.98 -62.73
CA ALA A 777 -11.98 -42.39 -61.76
C ALA A 777 -13.07 -43.26 -62.40
N LEU A 778 -13.49 -42.94 -63.62
CA LEU A 778 -14.43 -43.75 -64.41
C LEU A 778 -13.83 -45.09 -64.83
N ALA A 779 -12.55 -45.13 -65.20
CA ALA A 779 -11.85 -46.38 -65.49
C ALA A 779 -11.75 -47.27 -64.25
N ASP A 780 -11.43 -46.68 -63.08
CA ASP A 780 -11.33 -47.40 -61.82
C ASP A 780 -12.70 -47.98 -61.39
N GLU A 781 -13.82 -47.26 -61.56
CA GLU A 781 -15.19 -47.81 -61.34
C GLU A 781 -15.50 -49.01 -62.25
N GLN A 782 -14.97 -49.04 -63.47
CA GLN A 782 -15.20 -50.16 -64.41
C GLN A 782 -14.30 -51.37 -64.14
N MET A 783 -13.12 -51.15 -63.55
CA MET A 783 -12.08 -52.17 -63.40
C MET A 783 -11.96 -52.73 -61.98
N LEU A 784 -12.39 -51.99 -60.95
CA LEU A 784 -12.25 -52.36 -59.54
C LEU A 784 -13.63 -52.67 -58.93
N ASP A 785 -13.79 -53.87 -58.37
CA ASP A 785 -15.07 -54.35 -57.83
C ASP A 785 -15.56 -53.56 -56.59
N GLU A 786 -14.67 -52.85 -55.90
CA GLU A 786 -14.97 -52.08 -54.68
C GLU A 786 -15.07 -50.55 -54.91
N CYS A 787 -14.99 -50.08 -56.16
CA CYS A 787 -15.02 -48.66 -56.50
C CYS A 787 -16.40 -48.26 -57.07
N ALA A 788 -17.14 -47.40 -56.36
CA ALA A 788 -18.41 -46.84 -56.83
C ALA A 788 -18.39 -45.31 -56.75
N LEU A 789 -18.61 -44.65 -57.89
CA LEU A 789 -18.60 -43.19 -57.95
C LEU A 789 -19.89 -42.58 -57.36
N PRO A 790 -19.79 -41.45 -56.64
CA PRO A 790 -20.95 -40.65 -56.25
C PRO A 790 -21.86 -40.31 -57.44
N ARG A 791 -23.17 -40.47 -57.27
CA ARG A 791 -24.17 -40.26 -58.33
C ARG A 791 -24.85 -38.90 -58.22
N GLU A 792 -24.60 -38.20 -57.13
CA GLU A 792 -25.06 -36.86 -56.81
C GLU A 792 -24.60 -35.86 -57.90
N PRO A 793 -25.42 -34.84 -58.20
CA PRO A 793 -25.15 -33.88 -59.27
C PRO A 793 -24.04 -32.87 -58.92
N GLY A 794 -23.66 -32.71 -57.65
CA GLY A 794 -22.63 -31.75 -57.22
C GLY A 794 -21.19 -32.30 -57.30
N TRP A 795 -21.02 -33.62 -57.16
CA TRP A 795 -19.70 -34.25 -57.25
C TRP A 795 -19.00 -34.01 -58.60
N PRO A 796 -17.68 -33.72 -58.66
CA PRO A 796 -16.72 -33.64 -57.55
C PRO A 796 -16.53 -32.24 -56.94
N PHE A 797 -17.33 -31.23 -57.30
CA PHE A 797 -17.10 -29.83 -56.88
C PHE A 797 -17.87 -29.40 -55.63
N ASP A 798 -18.68 -30.29 -55.07
CA ASP A 798 -19.50 -30.05 -53.89
C ASP A 798 -19.08 -30.94 -52.73
N GLU A 799 -18.65 -30.33 -51.63
CA GLU A 799 -18.12 -31.04 -50.46
C GLU A 799 -19.14 -31.98 -49.81
N THR A 800 -20.44 -31.66 -49.91
CA THR A 800 -21.51 -32.52 -49.35
C THR A 800 -21.50 -33.92 -49.97
N ASP A 801 -21.07 -34.00 -51.23
CA ASP A 801 -21.14 -35.19 -52.06
C ASP A 801 -19.83 -36.00 -52.06
N TRP A 802 -18.81 -35.58 -51.31
CA TRP A 802 -17.48 -36.23 -51.29
C TRP A 802 -17.45 -37.55 -50.52
N VAL A 803 -16.62 -38.48 -51.00
CA VAL A 803 -16.41 -39.81 -50.39
C VAL A 803 -15.56 -39.71 -49.13
N VAL A 804 -14.48 -38.93 -49.16
CA VAL A 804 -13.62 -38.74 -47.98
C VAL A 804 -14.21 -37.71 -47.05
N LYS A 805 -14.65 -38.15 -45.87
CA LYS A 805 -15.17 -37.28 -44.81
C LYS A 805 -14.12 -36.85 -43.78
N ASP A 806 -12.94 -37.48 -43.77
CA ASP A 806 -11.83 -37.04 -42.92
C ASP A 806 -11.26 -35.71 -43.44
N ARG A 807 -11.41 -34.67 -42.61
CA ARG A 807 -11.00 -33.31 -42.94
C ARG A 807 -9.50 -33.09 -42.78
N ASN A 808 -8.87 -33.70 -41.77
CA ASN A 808 -7.45 -33.49 -41.49
C ASN A 808 -6.56 -34.07 -42.59
N LEU A 809 -6.90 -35.28 -43.04
CA LEU A 809 -6.20 -35.92 -44.17
C LEU A 809 -6.37 -35.11 -45.46
N ARG A 810 -7.55 -34.50 -45.66
CA ARG A 810 -7.84 -33.68 -46.84
C ARG A 810 -7.08 -32.37 -46.83
N ASP A 811 -7.09 -31.66 -45.70
CA ASP A 811 -6.39 -30.39 -45.50
C ASP A 811 -4.89 -30.55 -45.79
N SER A 812 -4.27 -31.63 -45.30
CA SER A 812 -2.85 -31.94 -45.61
C SER A 812 -2.58 -32.04 -47.11
N ARG A 813 -3.48 -32.68 -47.88
CA ARG A 813 -3.30 -32.87 -49.32
C ARG A 813 -3.59 -31.60 -50.11
N VAL A 814 -4.53 -30.78 -49.64
CA VAL A 814 -4.78 -29.44 -50.19
C VAL A 814 -3.51 -28.59 -50.08
N VAL A 815 -2.83 -28.63 -48.93
CA VAL A 815 -1.54 -27.94 -48.73
C VAL A 815 -0.49 -28.42 -49.74
N ASP A 816 -0.30 -29.73 -49.90
CA ASP A 816 0.68 -30.30 -50.83
C ASP A 816 0.40 -29.90 -52.29
N LEU A 817 -0.88 -29.90 -52.67
CA LEU A 817 -1.30 -29.54 -54.03
C LEU A 817 -1.13 -28.04 -54.30
N VAL A 818 -1.46 -27.17 -53.34
CA VAL A 818 -1.19 -25.73 -53.43
C VAL A 818 0.31 -25.44 -53.51
N GLU A 819 1.14 -26.13 -52.73
CA GLU A 819 2.60 -25.97 -52.80
C GLU A 819 3.15 -26.39 -54.18
N THR A 820 2.63 -27.47 -54.73
CA THR A 820 3.00 -27.95 -56.07
C THR A 820 2.60 -26.95 -57.16
N LEU A 821 1.44 -26.31 -57.00
CA LEU A 821 0.94 -25.24 -57.87
C LEU A 821 1.84 -23.99 -57.79
N ASP A 822 2.19 -23.55 -56.58
CA ASP A 822 3.06 -22.41 -56.35
C ASP A 822 4.47 -22.56 -56.97
N GLN A 823 4.96 -23.80 -57.02
CA GLN A 823 6.27 -24.15 -57.57
C GLN A 823 6.23 -24.46 -59.07
N ASP A 824 5.05 -24.40 -59.71
CA ASP A 824 4.86 -24.74 -61.13
C ASP A 824 5.30 -26.17 -61.48
N LYS A 825 5.16 -27.10 -60.54
CA LYS A 825 5.44 -28.54 -60.72
C LYS A 825 4.24 -29.27 -61.35
N PRO A 826 4.41 -30.52 -61.84
CA PRO A 826 3.29 -31.37 -62.25
C PRO A 826 2.41 -31.73 -61.03
N LEU A 827 1.10 -31.47 -61.10
CA LEU A 827 0.19 -31.69 -59.97
C LEU A 827 0.03 -33.16 -59.55
N GLY A 828 0.38 -34.11 -60.44
CA GLY A 828 0.41 -35.53 -60.11
C GLY A 828 1.43 -35.88 -59.02
N ASP A 829 2.50 -35.08 -58.88
CA ASP A 829 3.58 -35.30 -57.91
C ASP A 829 3.16 -34.92 -56.48
N ALA A 830 2.06 -34.16 -56.32
CA ALA A 830 1.51 -33.78 -55.02
C ALA A 830 0.87 -34.94 -54.26
N PHE A 831 0.52 -36.03 -54.95
CA PHE A 831 -0.20 -37.16 -54.37
C PHE A 831 0.71 -38.36 -54.14
N SER A 832 0.60 -38.99 -52.97
CA SER A 832 1.24 -40.28 -52.71
C SER A 832 0.76 -41.33 -53.73
N PRO A 833 1.63 -42.28 -54.16
CA PRO A 833 1.23 -43.37 -55.04
C PRO A 833 0.02 -44.17 -54.54
N GLU A 834 -0.19 -44.22 -53.22
CA GLU A 834 -1.25 -44.99 -52.56
C GLU A 834 -2.62 -44.27 -52.56
N THR A 835 -2.67 -42.97 -52.87
CA THR A 835 -3.92 -42.20 -52.89
C THR A 835 -4.82 -42.64 -54.03
N ASN A 836 -6.10 -42.94 -53.75
CA ASN A 836 -7.06 -43.37 -54.76
C ASN A 836 -7.47 -42.23 -55.72
N SER A 837 -8.02 -42.56 -56.89
CA SER A 837 -8.35 -41.58 -57.94
C SER A 837 -9.48 -40.62 -57.56
N MET A 838 -10.48 -41.09 -56.83
CA MET A 838 -11.60 -40.26 -56.34
C MET A 838 -11.11 -39.19 -55.37
N GLU A 839 -10.25 -39.56 -54.44
CA GLU A 839 -9.60 -38.65 -53.48
C GLU A 839 -8.78 -37.58 -54.19
N ARG A 840 -7.95 -37.98 -55.17
CA ARG A 840 -7.18 -37.03 -55.97
C ARG A 840 -8.09 -36.03 -56.69
N LEU A 841 -9.21 -36.52 -57.24
CA LEU A 841 -10.18 -35.70 -57.96
C LEU A 841 -10.88 -34.73 -57.02
N GLU A 842 -11.34 -35.17 -55.84
CA GLU A 842 -11.97 -34.33 -54.82
C GLU A 842 -11.00 -33.24 -54.33
N THR A 843 -9.73 -33.58 -54.02
CA THR A 843 -8.71 -32.60 -53.62
C THR A 843 -8.40 -31.60 -54.75
N ALA A 844 -8.27 -32.05 -56.01
CA ALA A 844 -8.02 -31.15 -57.14
C ALA A 844 -9.22 -30.21 -57.39
N SER A 845 -10.45 -30.73 -57.26
CA SER A 845 -11.67 -29.94 -57.32
C SER A 845 -11.75 -28.91 -56.18
N GLU A 846 -11.35 -29.28 -54.97
CA GLU A 846 -11.27 -28.37 -53.82
C GLU A 846 -10.28 -27.23 -54.07
N VAL A 847 -9.07 -27.53 -54.53
CA VAL A 847 -8.05 -26.51 -54.84
C VAL A 847 -8.49 -25.62 -56.00
N LEU A 848 -9.17 -26.15 -57.03
CA LEU A 848 -9.77 -25.31 -58.06
C LEU A 848 -10.81 -24.35 -57.48
N MET A 849 -11.70 -24.84 -56.61
CA MET A 849 -12.72 -24.00 -55.98
C MET A 849 -12.09 -22.95 -55.06
N LEU A 850 -11.05 -23.30 -54.30
CA LEU A 850 -10.26 -22.39 -53.48
C LEU A 850 -9.58 -21.31 -54.35
N PHE A 851 -8.90 -21.72 -55.42
CA PHE A 851 -8.23 -20.82 -56.36
C PHE A 851 -9.22 -19.80 -56.95
N LEU A 852 -10.35 -20.25 -57.48
CA LEU A 852 -11.39 -19.39 -58.05
C LEU A 852 -11.99 -18.43 -57.01
N ARG A 853 -12.26 -18.92 -55.79
CA ARG A 853 -12.74 -18.09 -54.68
C ARG A 853 -11.70 -17.07 -54.22
N ALA A 854 -10.42 -17.37 -54.35
CA ALA A 854 -9.34 -16.51 -53.89
C ALA A 854 -8.94 -15.44 -54.91
N LEU A 855 -9.28 -15.59 -56.20
CA LEU A 855 -9.05 -14.54 -57.20
C LEU A 855 -9.63 -13.20 -56.74
N THR A 856 -8.81 -12.14 -56.71
CA THR A 856 -9.21 -10.79 -56.25
C THR A 856 -10.43 -10.29 -57.02
N ASP A 857 -10.33 -10.31 -58.35
CA ASP A 857 -11.33 -9.76 -59.27
C ASP A 857 -12.18 -10.83 -59.95
N GLY A 858 -11.94 -12.11 -59.64
CA GLY A 858 -12.60 -13.25 -60.27
C GLY A 858 -12.22 -13.43 -61.74
N ILE A 859 -12.80 -14.44 -62.39
CA ILE A 859 -12.64 -14.63 -63.84
C ILE A 859 -13.40 -13.54 -64.59
N VAL A 860 -14.60 -13.18 -64.13
CA VAL A 860 -15.38 -12.07 -64.68
C VAL A 860 -15.38 -10.94 -63.66
N THR A 861 -14.64 -9.88 -63.97
CA THR A 861 -14.46 -8.71 -63.10
C THR A 861 -15.73 -7.88 -62.96
N VAL A 862 -15.80 -7.05 -61.92
CA VAL A 862 -16.95 -6.15 -61.67
C VAL A 862 -17.32 -5.31 -62.91
N PRO A 863 -16.37 -4.69 -63.63
CA PRO A 863 -16.68 -3.96 -64.87
C PRO A 863 -17.26 -4.84 -65.99
N LEU A 864 -16.76 -6.07 -66.14
CA LEU A 864 -17.25 -7.01 -67.16
C LEU A 864 -18.66 -7.50 -66.81
N TRP A 865 -18.91 -7.84 -65.54
CA TRP A 865 -20.23 -8.25 -65.07
C TRP A 865 -21.28 -7.14 -65.27
N ASN A 866 -20.95 -5.89 -64.93
CA ASN A 866 -21.85 -4.76 -65.13
C ASN A 866 -22.26 -4.59 -66.62
N ARG A 867 -21.34 -4.86 -67.56
CA ARG A 867 -21.67 -4.85 -69.00
C ARG A 867 -22.60 -5.99 -69.40
N ILE A 868 -22.39 -7.19 -68.84
CA ILE A 868 -23.25 -8.36 -69.06
C ILE A 868 -24.67 -8.08 -68.53
N GLU A 869 -24.80 -7.48 -67.35
CA GLU A 869 -26.10 -7.11 -66.78
C GLU A 869 -26.82 -6.05 -67.62
N GLN A 870 -26.08 -5.06 -68.14
CA GLN A 870 -26.64 -3.99 -68.98
C GLN A 870 -27.12 -4.48 -70.35
N ALA A 871 -26.56 -5.58 -70.86
CA ALA A 871 -26.94 -6.16 -72.15
C ALA A 871 -28.37 -6.73 -72.20
N SER A 872 -29.08 -6.79 -71.06
CA SER A 872 -30.51 -7.17 -70.97
C SER A 872 -30.84 -8.52 -71.63
N LEU A 873 -29.97 -9.51 -71.43
CA LEU A 873 -30.07 -10.86 -72.00
C LEU A 873 -31.34 -11.57 -71.49
N ALA A 874 -32.14 -12.16 -72.39
CA ALA A 874 -33.44 -12.75 -72.04
C ALA A 874 -33.29 -13.94 -71.07
N SER A 875 -32.24 -14.74 -71.27
CA SER A 875 -31.94 -15.93 -70.47
C SER A 875 -31.39 -15.61 -69.07
N VAL A 876 -30.85 -14.41 -68.87
CA VAL A 876 -30.26 -13.96 -67.60
C VAL A 876 -31.24 -13.04 -66.83
N SER A 877 -32.08 -12.27 -67.52
CA SER A 877 -33.02 -11.31 -66.91
C SER A 877 -34.36 -11.91 -66.46
N GLY A 878 -34.64 -13.18 -66.81
CA GLY A 878 -35.91 -13.84 -66.50
C GLY A 878 -37.11 -13.35 -67.33
N ALA A 879 -36.86 -12.58 -68.40
CA ALA A 879 -37.89 -12.09 -69.30
C ALA A 879 -38.36 -13.18 -70.29
N ALA A 880 -39.65 -13.17 -70.65
CA ALA A 880 -40.20 -14.14 -71.62
C ALA A 880 -39.57 -13.94 -73.02
N PRO A 881 -39.07 -15.00 -73.67
CA PRO A 881 -38.40 -14.88 -74.97
C PRO A 881 -39.37 -14.42 -76.06
N LYS A 882 -38.94 -13.47 -76.91
CA LYS A 882 -39.72 -12.96 -78.07
C LYS A 882 -39.56 -13.83 -79.33
N GLN A 883 -38.64 -14.78 -79.31
CA GLN A 883 -38.22 -15.66 -80.42
C GLN A 883 -38.14 -17.12 -79.95
N PRO A 884 -37.94 -18.12 -80.85
CA PRO A 884 -37.73 -19.51 -80.46
C PRO A 884 -36.61 -19.63 -79.41
N ALA A 885 -36.80 -20.53 -78.45
CA ALA A 885 -35.91 -20.64 -77.29
C ALA A 885 -34.46 -21.00 -77.68
N GLU A 886 -34.24 -21.76 -78.75
CA GLU A 886 -32.90 -22.13 -79.24
C GLU A 886 -32.14 -20.94 -79.83
N ASP A 887 -32.78 -20.16 -80.72
CA ASP A 887 -32.15 -18.97 -81.35
C ASP A 887 -31.77 -17.91 -80.29
N THR A 888 -32.65 -17.72 -79.29
CA THR A 888 -32.41 -16.75 -78.20
C THR A 888 -31.21 -17.13 -77.33
N THR A 889 -30.97 -18.43 -77.09
CA THR A 889 -29.86 -18.88 -76.25
C THR A 889 -28.49 -18.75 -76.91
N GLU A 890 -28.41 -18.95 -78.22
CA GLU A 890 -27.15 -18.80 -78.97
C GLU A 890 -26.78 -17.32 -79.18
N ASP A 891 -27.78 -16.46 -79.38
CA ASP A 891 -27.60 -15.00 -79.41
C ASP A 891 -27.09 -14.47 -78.06
N ASP A 892 -27.67 -14.92 -76.94
CA ASP A 892 -27.25 -14.53 -75.58
C ASP A 892 -25.81 -14.99 -75.26
N LYS A 893 -25.41 -16.21 -75.69
CA LYS A 893 -24.02 -16.70 -75.54
C LYS A 893 -23.03 -15.84 -76.33
N THR A 894 -23.38 -15.49 -77.56
CA THR A 894 -22.54 -14.68 -78.45
C THR A 894 -22.32 -13.29 -77.85
N ALA A 895 -23.37 -12.68 -77.31
CA ALA A 895 -23.27 -11.37 -76.64
C ALA A 895 -22.34 -11.38 -75.41
N ILE A 896 -22.39 -12.44 -74.58
CA ILE A 896 -21.48 -12.57 -73.42
C ILE A 896 -20.03 -12.71 -73.90
N LEU A 897 -19.76 -13.53 -74.93
CA LEU A 897 -18.42 -13.72 -75.48
C LEU A 897 -17.86 -12.43 -76.10
N ASP A 898 -18.69 -11.61 -76.76
CA ASP A 898 -18.29 -10.32 -77.31
C ASP A 898 -17.88 -9.33 -76.21
N ILE A 899 -18.58 -9.33 -75.07
CA ILE A 899 -18.21 -8.51 -73.91
C ILE A 899 -16.90 -8.99 -73.31
N LEU A 900 -16.74 -10.31 -73.12
CA LEU A 900 -15.52 -10.90 -72.58
C LEU A 900 -14.32 -10.71 -73.52
N ALA A 901 -14.53 -10.65 -74.84
CA ALA A 901 -13.47 -10.39 -75.82
C ALA A 901 -12.77 -9.03 -75.63
N THR A 902 -13.40 -8.09 -74.90
CA THR A 902 -12.75 -6.83 -74.48
C THR A 902 -11.62 -7.03 -73.46
N ALA A 903 -11.57 -8.20 -72.81
CA ALA A 903 -10.54 -8.64 -71.89
C ALA A 903 -10.08 -10.08 -72.27
N PRO A 904 -9.17 -10.23 -73.26
CA PRO A 904 -8.82 -11.53 -73.84
C PRO A 904 -8.40 -12.60 -72.83
N ASN A 905 -7.63 -12.22 -71.80
CA ASN A 905 -7.13 -13.19 -70.82
C ASN A 905 -8.25 -13.76 -69.93
N HIS A 906 -9.22 -12.92 -69.58
CA HIS A 906 -10.41 -13.31 -68.83
C HIS A 906 -11.37 -14.15 -69.69
N ASN A 907 -11.53 -13.79 -70.97
CA ASN A 907 -12.30 -14.58 -71.93
C ASN A 907 -11.76 -16.01 -72.06
N ILE A 908 -10.45 -16.12 -72.26
CA ILE A 908 -9.77 -17.41 -72.40
C ILE A 908 -9.96 -18.26 -71.13
N ALA A 909 -9.72 -17.68 -69.95
CA ALA A 909 -9.95 -18.37 -68.67
C ALA A 909 -11.39 -18.87 -68.51
N PHE A 910 -12.39 -18.04 -68.88
CA PHE A 910 -13.81 -18.40 -68.81
C PHE A 910 -14.17 -19.54 -69.77
N VAL A 911 -13.71 -19.46 -71.02
CA VAL A 911 -13.96 -20.48 -72.05
C VAL A 911 -13.31 -21.81 -71.66
N PHE A 912 -12.07 -21.81 -71.15
CA PHE A 912 -11.40 -23.04 -70.71
C PHE A 912 -12.13 -23.69 -69.53
N LEU A 913 -12.51 -22.90 -68.52
CA LEU A 913 -13.25 -23.43 -67.37
C LEU A 913 -14.59 -24.06 -67.81
N THR A 914 -15.38 -23.35 -68.62
CA THR A 914 -16.70 -23.84 -69.07
C THR A 914 -16.58 -25.03 -70.03
N ALA A 915 -15.53 -25.09 -70.85
CA ALA A 915 -15.24 -26.25 -71.70
C ALA A 915 -14.89 -27.49 -70.87
N MET A 916 -14.03 -27.35 -69.85
CA MET A 916 -13.69 -28.43 -68.91
C MET A 916 -14.95 -28.93 -68.21
N LEU A 917 -15.76 -28.04 -67.64
CA LEU A 917 -17.01 -28.42 -66.96
C LEU A 917 -17.96 -29.18 -67.89
N THR A 918 -18.10 -28.72 -69.14
CA THR A 918 -18.92 -29.39 -70.15
C THR A 918 -18.41 -30.79 -70.48
N LYS A 919 -17.08 -30.97 -70.54
CA LYS A 919 -16.45 -32.28 -70.74
C LYS A 919 -16.70 -33.19 -69.53
N VAL A 920 -16.45 -32.72 -68.30
CA VAL A 920 -16.72 -33.47 -67.06
C VAL A 920 -18.19 -33.90 -66.97
N ILE A 921 -19.14 -33.00 -67.28
CA ILE A 921 -20.58 -33.35 -67.32
C ILE A 921 -20.85 -34.45 -68.35
N SER A 922 -20.22 -34.37 -69.52
CA SER A 922 -20.42 -35.33 -70.60
C SER A 922 -19.86 -36.72 -70.27
N GLU A 923 -18.76 -36.80 -69.51
CA GLU A 923 -18.17 -38.05 -69.04
C GLU A 923 -18.95 -38.66 -67.86
N LEU A 924 -19.39 -37.86 -66.88
CA LEU A 924 -20.10 -38.35 -65.69
C LEU A 924 -21.61 -38.61 -65.91
N SER A 925 -22.19 -37.98 -66.92
CA SER A 925 -23.59 -38.14 -67.33
C SER A 925 -23.67 -38.35 -68.85
N PRO A 926 -23.13 -39.47 -69.38
CA PRO A 926 -23.10 -39.73 -70.81
C PRO A 926 -24.51 -39.99 -71.35
N MET A 927 -24.76 -39.56 -72.58
CA MET A 927 -25.99 -39.85 -73.33
C MET A 927 -25.66 -40.68 -74.57
N THR A 928 -26.42 -41.75 -74.80
CA THR A 928 -26.26 -42.56 -76.00
C THR A 928 -26.92 -41.89 -77.22
N LYS A 929 -26.39 -42.16 -78.42
CA LYS A 929 -26.97 -41.66 -79.67
C LYS A 929 -28.46 -42.03 -79.83
N SER A 930 -28.83 -43.24 -79.38
CA SER A 930 -30.22 -43.70 -79.36
C SER A 930 -31.12 -42.88 -78.44
N GLU A 931 -30.65 -42.47 -77.26
CA GLU A 931 -31.42 -41.64 -76.34
C GLU A 931 -31.60 -40.23 -76.91
N ILE A 932 -30.55 -39.66 -77.51
CA ILE A 932 -30.59 -38.36 -78.19
C ILE A 932 -31.59 -38.38 -79.35
N ASP A 933 -31.60 -39.44 -80.17
CA ASP A 933 -32.52 -39.58 -81.29
C ASP A 933 -33.98 -39.75 -80.82
N VAL A 934 -34.22 -40.45 -79.70
CA VAL A 934 -35.55 -40.58 -79.08
C VAL A 934 -36.06 -39.24 -78.54
N ILE A 935 -35.18 -38.44 -77.93
CA ILE A 935 -35.52 -37.10 -77.42
C ILE A 935 -35.82 -36.13 -78.58
N ARG A 936 -35.03 -36.16 -79.66
CA ARG A 936 -35.20 -35.28 -80.83
C ARG A 936 -36.42 -35.63 -81.68
N SER A 937 -36.77 -36.91 -81.79
CA SER A 937 -37.89 -37.36 -82.63
C SER A 937 -39.25 -37.18 -81.98
N GLY A 938 -39.33 -37.02 -80.64
CA GLY A 938 -40.59 -36.84 -79.90
C GLY A 938 -41.57 -38.02 -80.00
N ASP A 939 -41.17 -39.12 -80.63
CA ASP A 939 -42.05 -40.22 -81.01
C ASP A 939 -41.86 -41.39 -80.03
N THR A 940 -42.82 -41.56 -79.12
CA THR A 940 -42.84 -42.65 -78.14
C THR A 940 -43.22 -44.00 -78.77
N THR A 941 -43.37 -44.09 -80.10
CA THR A 941 -43.95 -45.25 -80.76
C THR A 941 -43.34 -45.62 -82.11
N ARG A 942 -42.05 -45.98 -82.16
CA ARG A 942 -41.49 -47.09 -82.99
C ARG A 942 -39.97 -46.99 -83.12
N ALA A 943 -39.25 -47.89 -82.44
CA ALA A 943 -37.97 -48.38 -82.93
C ALA A 943 -38.10 -49.90 -83.13
N GLY A 944 -37.99 -50.30 -84.41
CA GLY A 944 -38.23 -51.65 -84.88
C GLY A 944 -37.18 -52.67 -84.42
N VAL A 945 -37.70 -53.86 -84.16
CA VAL A 945 -36.98 -55.12 -83.99
C VAL A 945 -36.06 -55.39 -85.20
N LEU A 946 -34.77 -55.63 -84.96
CA LEU A 946 -33.92 -56.57 -85.74
C LEU A 946 -32.59 -56.87 -84.99
N GLY A 947 -32.62 -57.93 -84.17
CA GLY A 947 -31.56 -58.94 -84.02
C GLY A 947 -30.20 -58.62 -83.39
N ARG A 948 -29.99 -58.97 -82.10
CA ARG A 948 -29.18 -60.14 -81.67
C ARG A 948 -29.41 -60.40 -80.17
N ARG A 949 -29.82 -61.63 -79.83
CA ARG A 949 -30.00 -62.12 -78.46
C ARG A 949 -28.65 -62.46 -77.83
N THR A 950 -28.39 -61.94 -76.64
CA THR A 950 -27.58 -62.59 -75.60
C THR A 950 -28.32 -62.49 -74.27
N LEU A 951 -28.38 -63.62 -73.57
CA LEU A 951 -29.24 -63.91 -72.42
C LEU A 951 -28.64 -63.35 -71.12
N SER A 952 -29.38 -62.54 -70.37
CA SER A 952 -29.38 -62.58 -68.89
C SER A 952 -30.65 -61.92 -68.31
N PHE A 953 -30.90 -62.18 -67.03
CA PHE A 953 -32.20 -62.27 -66.38
C PHE A 953 -32.93 -60.94 -66.08
N ARG A 954 -34.27 -61.03 -66.01
CA ARG A 954 -35.26 -59.97 -65.75
C ARG A 954 -34.98 -59.13 -64.49
N ARG A 955 -34.91 -57.81 -64.66
CA ARG A 955 -35.56 -56.80 -63.80
C ARG A 955 -36.54 -56.00 -64.67
N ALA A 956 -37.68 -55.59 -64.13
CA ALA A 956 -38.67 -54.78 -64.85
C ALA A 956 -38.02 -53.44 -65.25
N GLY A 957 -37.59 -53.32 -66.51
CA GLY A 957 -36.91 -52.13 -67.04
C GLY A 957 -37.91 -51.08 -67.53
N ALA A 958 -37.61 -49.82 -67.26
CA ALA A 958 -38.32 -48.66 -67.81
C ALA A 958 -38.35 -48.70 -69.35
N SER A 959 -39.36 -48.05 -69.97
CA SER A 959 -39.39 -47.94 -71.44
C SER A 959 -38.15 -47.19 -71.95
N PRO A 960 -37.67 -47.45 -73.18
CA PRO A 960 -36.53 -46.72 -73.76
C PRO A 960 -36.69 -45.19 -73.73
N ALA A 961 -37.92 -44.69 -73.85
CA ALA A 961 -38.24 -43.27 -73.71
C ALA A 961 -38.12 -42.77 -72.25
N ALA A 962 -38.54 -43.57 -71.27
CA ALA A 962 -38.40 -43.23 -69.85
C ALA A 962 -36.92 -43.25 -69.40
N ALA A 963 -36.10 -44.17 -69.94
CA ALA A 963 -34.66 -44.19 -69.71
C ALA A 963 -33.97 -42.97 -70.33
N ALA A 964 -34.32 -42.59 -71.57
CA ALA A 964 -33.79 -41.40 -72.23
C ALA A 964 -34.16 -40.10 -71.48
N LEU A 965 -35.41 -39.98 -71.00
CA LEU A 965 -35.84 -38.85 -70.18
C LEU A 965 -35.11 -38.81 -68.83
N ALA A 966 -34.93 -39.94 -68.16
CA ALA A 966 -34.19 -40.00 -66.90
C ALA A 966 -32.70 -39.64 -67.06
N ALA A 967 -32.06 -40.06 -68.16
CA ALA A 967 -30.69 -39.66 -68.50
C ALA A 967 -30.59 -38.14 -68.76
N LEU A 968 -31.60 -37.56 -69.42
CA LEU A 968 -31.71 -36.12 -69.65
C LEU A 968 -31.96 -35.33 -68.39
N ASP A 969 -32.82 -35.80 -67.49
CA ASP A 969 -33.04 -35.16 -66.20
C ASP A 969 -31.78 -35.22 -65.33
N LYS A 970 -31.05 -36.34 -65.33
CA LYS A 970 -29.76 -36.47 -64.62
C LYS A 970 -28.71 -35.51 -65.16
N ARG A 971 -28.60 -35.38 -66.48
CA ARG A 971 -27.67 -34.44 -67.12
C ARG A 971 -28.03 -32.98 -66.78
N LYS A 972 -29.30 -32.60 -66.92
CA LYS A 972 -29.79 -31.25 -66.58
C LYS A 972 -29.60 -30.92 -65.10
N ALA A 973 -29.79 -31.88 -64.21
CA ALA A 973 -29.54 -31.70 -62.78
C ALA A 973 -28.07 -31.38 -62.49
N ARG A 974 -27.13 -32.05 -63.16
CA ARG A 974 -25.69 -31.79 -63.05
C ARG A 974 -25.30 -30.44 -63.66
N GLU A 975 -25.78 -30.12 -64.86
CA GLU A 975 -25.57 -28.82 -65.52
C GLU A 975 -26.03 -27.66 -64.62
N ARG A 976 -27.24 -27.78 -64.05
CA ARG A 976 -27.79 -26.79 -63.12
C ARG A 976 -26.96 -26.68 -61.85
N ARG A 977 -26.58 -27.81 -61.23
CA ARG A 977 -25.80 -27.80 -59.98
C ARG A 977 -24.41 -27.21 -60.17
N TYR A 978 -23.72 -27.55 -61.27
CA TYR A 978 -22.42 -26.94 -61.58
C TYR A 978 -22.57 -25.44 -61.84
N ALA A 979 -23.62 -25.01 -62.54
CA ALA A 979 -23.90 -23.59 -62.71
C ALA A 979 -24.14 -22.87 -61.37
N GLU A 980 -24.80 -23.50 -60.40
CA GLU A 980 -25.01 -22.96 -59.04
C GLU A 980 -23.69 -22.82 -58.25
N ILE A 981 -22.80 -23.81 -58.36
CA ILE A 981 -21.51 -23.84 -57.67
C ILE A 981 -20.57 -22.79 -58.29
N PHE A 982 -20.39 -22.84 -59.61
CA PHE A 982 -19.43 -21.99 -60.32
C PHE A 982 -19.91 -20.54 -60.49
N GLY A 983 -21.22 -20.31 -60.57
CA GLY A 983 -21.79 -18.96 -60.62
C GLY A 983 -21.36 -18.08 -59.44
N LYS A 984 -21.17 -18.67 -58.25
CA LYS A 984 -20.75 -17.95 -57.04
C LYS A 984 -19.27 -17.55 -57.02
N VAL A 985 -18.43 -18.19 -57.81
CA VAL A 985 -16.96 -18.03 -57.73
C VAL A 985 -16.34 -17.45 -59.00
N VAL A 986 -17.03 -17.56 -60.14
CA VAL A 986 -16.55 -17.06 -61.44
C VAL A 986 -16.71 -15.54 -61.56
N TYR A 987 -17.81 -14.98 -61.04
CA TYR A 987 -18.15 -13.56 -61.17
C TYR A 987 -17.83 -12.77 -59.90
N ARG A 988 -17.25 -11.58 -60.05
CA ARG A 988 -17.24 -10.55 -59.00
C ARG A 988 -18.26 -9.47 -59.32
N ALA A 989 -19.08 -9.15 -58.34
CA ALA A 989 -20.12 -8.14 -58.41
C ALA A 989 -20.27 -7.46 -57.05
N LEU A 990 -20.81 -6.23 -57.04
CA LEU A 990 -21.19 -5.55 -55.80
C LEU A 990 -22.36 -6.32 -55.17
N VAL A 991 -22.14 -6.86 -53.98
CA VAL A 991 -23.16 -7.64 -53.26
C VAL A 991 -24.20 -6.69 -52.67
N PRO A 992 -25.50 -6.82 -53.01
CA PRO A 992 -26.54 -5.97 -52.44
C PRO A 992 -26.79 -6.27 -50.95
N ASP A 993 -27.13 -5.25 -50.16
CA ASP A 993 -27.41 -5.39 -48.72
C ASP A 993 -28.68 -6.20 -48.42
N LYS A 994 -29.61 -6.31 -49.38
CA LYS A 994 -30.87 -7.04 -49.20
C LYS A 994 -30.74 -8.48 -49.68
N ASP A 995 -31.10 -9.43 -48.82
CA ASP A 995 -31.08 -10.88 -49.13
C ASP A 995 -31.83 -11.26 -50.41
N LYS A 996 -32.95 -10.59 -50.70
CA LYS A 996 -33.72 -10.82 -51.94
C LYS A 996 -32.90 -10.45 -53.18
N ASP A 997 -32.19 -9.35 -53.12
CA ASP A 997 -31.39 -8.83 -54.24
C ASP A 997 -30.11 -9.65 -54.39
N LYS A 998 -29.52 -10.13 -53.29
CA LYS A 998 -28.41 -11.10 -53.29
C LYS A 998 -28.80 -12.42 -53.96
N LYS A 999 -29.94 -13.00 -53.60
CA LYS A 999 -30.45 -14.23 -54.25
C LYS A 999 -30.73 -14.02 -55.74
N ALA A 1000 -31.27 -12.85 -56.11
CA ALA A 1000 -31.49 -12.51 -57.52
C ALA A 1000 -30.18 -12.34 -58.29
N LEU A 1001 -29.12 -11.82 -57.67
CA LEU A 1001 -27.78 -11.76 -58.26
C LEU A 1001 -27.18 -13.16 -58.46
N GLU A 1002 -27.22 -14.01 -57.44
CA GLU A 1002 -26.74 -15.40 -57.51
C GLU A 1002 -27.47 -16.19 -58.62
N GLU A 1003 -28.78 -16.00 -58.76
CA GLU A 1003 -29.58 -16.65 -59.81
C GLU A 1003 -29.19 -16.18 -61.21
N ARG A 1004 -28.86 -14.90 -61.40
CA ARG A 1004 -28.38 -14.35 -62.67
C ARG A 1004 -26.99 -14.89 -63.03
N GLN A 1005 -26.08 -14.96 -62.07
CA GLN A 1005 -24.74 -15.53 -62.25
C GLN A 1005 -24.81 -17.03 -62.59
N ARG A 1006 -25.68 -17.77 -61.91
CA ARG A 1006 -26.00 -19.17 -62.22
C ARG A 1006 -26.51 -19.30 -63.65
N ALA A 1007 -27.52 -18.53 -64.05
CA ALA A 1007 -28.08 -18.58 -65.40
C ALA A 1007 -27.03 -18.28 -66.48
N ALA A 1008 -26.14 -17.32 -66.23
CA ALA A 1008 -25.06 -16.97 -67.15
C ALA A 1008 -24.06 -18.11 -67.36
N VAL A 1009 -23.66 -18.86 -66.32
CA VAL A 1009 -22.82 -20.06 -66.49
C VAL A 1009 -23.60 -21.22 -67.13
N GLU A 1010 -24.86 -21.41 -66.75
CA GLU A 1010 -25.70 -22.49 -67.26
C GLU A 1010 -25.86 -22.43 -68.79
N LEU A 1011 -25.91 -21.23 -69.38
CA LEU A 1011 -25.90 -21.05 -70.83
C LEU A 1011 -24.72 -21.77 -71.49
N PHE A 1012 -23.53 -21.66 -70.94
CA PHE A 1012 -22.32 -22.27 -71.52
C PHE A 1012 -22.20 -23.77 -71.24
N LEU A 1013 -22.95 -24.32 -70.27
CA LEU A 1013 -22.96 -25.75 -69.96
C LEU A 1013 -24.02 -26.53 -70.75
N ARG A 1014 -25.13 -25.89 -71.11
CA ARG A 1014 -26.23 -26.51 -71.88
C ARG A 1014 -25.82 -26.74 -73.34
N ARG A 1015 -25.92 -27.99 -73.79
CA ARG A 1015 -25.69 -28.45 -75.17
C ARG A 1015 -26.89 -29.15 -75.78
#